data_AF-A0A916W4E4-F1
#
_entry.id   AF-A0A916W4E4-F1
#
_cell.length_a   1.000
_cell.length_b   1.000
_cell.length_c   1.000
_cell.angle_alpha   90.00
_cell.angle_beta   90.00
_cell.angle_gamma   90.00
#
_symmetry.space_group_name_H-M   'P 1'
#
loop_
_entity.id
_entity.type
_entity.pdbx_description
1 polymer ?
#
loop_
_entity_poly.entity_id
_entity_poly.type
_entity_poly.pdbx_seq_one_letter_code
_entity_poly.pdbx_strand_id
1 'polypeptide(L)'
;MSSEIDKLMKQNEILQDTLRQLDQTWREKKSLREEVSKKRTMLETELHIIKHSTAYKLMKTPQKMKSFAKESGAYVLGRRDKRQLYSKAYRQKKASNALKNEKYHLYTLGFIEKSLQNLEEIYRQTESSYLKQAAAWELALWYANKYTVMDAAIALRYLKSIANLRDKDGQRKLTILLAECLERCGERFEAKEVIHKQLANEKHPDLYAALANTETNDTEKLQWINHVLSHYGLERVGLHNNEETVPYNNLYTISTKEKIMDGPKVSIIIPAYNAADGIHIAIDSMLTQTWQQVEVIVVDDCSTDDTVRVVKDIMKKDPRVKLFSTGKNSGPYVARNIGLMQATGEFVTVNDSDDWSHAEKIEIQVKHLIEHPSIIANTSQLARMTEDLTFYRRGNPGEYVFTNMSSLMFRKEPIQEQLGAWDSVRFAADSEFIQRIIKVFGKNSIVNLSTGPLSLARQSASSLTGSSVFGYNGFLMGIRKEYRDSYRYYHQHASSLYYDFPMKKRPYPVPEPLRLERESRPRQFDVVIAADFRSTGQLIESIIEEIQVHQERGLRTGLIQMNEYNRTGPKDIHNKIRECINGDDVQFLVYGEEIHCTVLLVKDPTALSEKQKYIPNVKADTIKVVIYTDPIQHNKKTYSLRKCSQHLVSYFDNLGRWYPYSQKVRDNLKRQANNELKYVKLTKENWQGKSYDERLNDWLVEDNPFNLGKEKGDGFVE
;
A
#
# COMPACT_ATOMS: atom_id res chain seq x y z
N MET A 1 44.93 -17.52 -62.24
CA MET A 1 44.19 -16.55 -63.08
C MET A 1 42.75 -16.96 -63.34
N SER A 2 42.45 -18.09 -64.01
CA SER A 2 41.05 -18.46 -64.33
C SER A 2 40.13 -18.59 -63.10
N SER A 3 40.57 -19.28 -62.02
CA SER A 3 39.72 -19.50 -60.84
C SER A 3 39.47 -18.25 -59.99
N GLU A 4 40.33 -17.24 -60.12
CA GLU A 4 40.26 -16.00 -59.35
C GLU A 4 39.34 -14.99 -60.05
N ILE A 5 39.38 -14.98 -61.38
CA ILE A 5 38.42 -14.25 -62.24
C ILE A 5 37.01 -14.82 -62.04
N ASP A 6 36.83 -16.13 -62.00
CA ASP A 6 35.51 -16.74 -61.74
C ASP A 6 34.97 -16.39 -60.35
N LYS A 7 35.84 -16.33 -59.34
CA LYS A 7 35.46 -15.94 -57.97
C LYS A 7 35.01 -14.48 -57.92
N LEU A 8 35.75 -13.58 -58.60
CA LEU A 8 35.42 -12.16 -58.72
C LEU A 8 34.14 -11.93 -59.53
N MET A 9 33.90 -12.69 -60.60
CA MET A 9 32.68 -12.64 -61.40
C MET A 9 31.46 -13.05 -60.56
N LYS A 10 31.57 -14.14 -59.80
CA LYS A 10 30.49 -14.60 -58.92
C LYS A 10 30.22 -13.62 -57.77
N GLN A 11 31.27 -13.01 -57.23
CA GLN A 11 31.15 -11.98 -56.19
C GLN A 11 30.55 -10.68 -56.75
N ASN A 12 30.85 -10.33 -58.00
CA ASN A 12 30.24 -9.20 -58.70
C ASN A 12 28.75 -9.44 -58.95
N GLU A 13 28.35 -10.64 -59.39
CA GLU A 13 26.93 -11.00 -59.53
C GLU A 13 26.16 -10.89 -58.20
N ILE A 14 26.73 -11.40 -57.10
CA ILE A 14 26.11 -11.30 -55.76
C ILE A 14 25.96 -9.84 -55.34
N LEU A 15 26.98 -9.01 -55.59
CA LEU A 15 26.93 -7.58 -55.26
C LEU A 15 25.91 -6.83 -56.12
N GLN A 16 25.81 -7.14 -57.40
CA GLN A 16 24.79 -6.55 -58.29
C GLN A 16 23.37 -6.94 -57.87
N ASP A 17 23.15 -8.19 -57.47
CA ASP A 17 21.85 -8.62 -56.94
C ASP A 17 21.51 -7.94 -55.61
N THR A 18 22.49 -7.81 -54.72
CA THR A 18 22.31 -7.10 -53.45
C THR A 18 21.99 -5.62 -53.69
N LEU A 19 22.67 -4.96 -54.64
CA LEU A 19 22.39 -3.59 -55.05
C LEU A 19 20.97 -3.45 -55.62
N ARG A 20 20.54 -4.37 -56.49
CA ARG A 20 19.17 -4.39 -57.03
C ARG A 20 18.12 -4.52 -55.93
N GLN A 21 18.34 -5.39 -54.95
CA GLN A 21 17.42 -5.57 -53.80
C GLN A 21 17.38 -4.32 -52.91
N LEU A 22 18.53 -3.70 -52.65
CA LEU A 22 18.61 -2.46 -51.86
C LEU A 22 17.94 -1.30 -52.58
N ASP A 23 18.12 -1.15 -53.89
CA ASP A 23 17.45 -0.13 -54.70
C ASP A 23 15.93 -0.33 -54.74
N GLN A 24 15.47 -1.57 -54.85
CA GLN A 24 14.05 -1.89 -54.78
C GLN A 24 13.47 -1.55 -53.40
N THR A 25 14.17 -1.94 -52.33
CA THR A 25 13.79 -1.61 -50.95
C THR A 25 13.80 -0.08 -50.72
N TRP A 26 14.74 0.64 -51.31
CA TRP A 26 14.83 2.09 -51.22
C TRP A 26 13.68 2.78 -51.98
N ARG A 27 13.32 2.29 -53.18
CA ARG A 27 12.17 2.78 -53.94
C ARG A 27 10.85 2.50 -53.22
N GLU A 28 10.69 1.32 -52.61
CA GLU A 28 9.52 0.98 -51.78
C GLU A 28 9.44 1.88 -50.54
N LYS A 29 10.55 2.09 -49.81
CA LYS A 29 10.58 3.03 -48.67
C LYS A 29 10.34 4.47 -49.10
N LYS A 30 10.78 4.88 -50.30
CA LYS A 30 10.52 6.21 -50.86
C LYS A 30 9.05 6.38 -51.22
N SER A 31 8.44 5.39 -51.86
CA SER A 31 7.00 5.34 -52.13
C SER A 31 6.19 5.39 -50.83
N LEU A 32 6.58 4.61 -49.80
CA LEU A 32 5.97 4.66 -48.48
C LEU A 32 6.12 6.03 -47.82
N ARG A 33 7.28 6.69 -47.94
CA ARG A 33 7.52 8.04 -47.41
C ARG A 33 6.68 9.08 -48.14
N GLU A 34 6.52 8.98 -49.46
CA GLU A 34 5.66 9.87 -50.24
C GLU A 34 4.18 9.64 -49.92
N GLU A 35 3.76 8.40 -49.70
CA GLU A 35 2.39 8.06 -49.27
C GLU A 35 2.11 8.55 -47.84
N VAL A 36 3.05 8.34 -46.91
CA VAL A 36 2.97 8.84 -45.52
C VAL A 36 3.00 10.37 -45.51
N SER A 37 3.80 11.00 -46.37
CA SER A 37 3.84 12.47 -46.50
C SER A 37 2.52 13.00 -47.05
N LYS A 38 1.94 12.38 -48.08
CA LYS A 38 0.61 12.75 -48.60
C LYS A 38 -0.48 12.56 -47.55
N LYS A 39 -0.49 11.42 -46.85
CA LYS A 39 -1.41 11.17 -45.71
C LYS A 39 -1.23 12.19 -44.60
N ARG A 40 0.01 12.57 -44.27
CA ARG A 40 0.32 13.58 -43.26
C ARG A 40 -0.19 14.96 -43.69
N THR A 41 0.08 15.39 -44.91
CA THR A 41 -0.41 16.70 -45.42
C THR A 41 -1.93 16.73 -45.48
N MET A 42 -2.57 15.61 -45.86
CA MET A 42 -4.03 15.48 -45.85
C MET A 42 -4.59 15.58 -44.42
N LEU A 43 -3.98 14.86 -43.46
CA LEU A 43 -4.36 14.90 -42.05
C LEU A 43 -4.10 16.27 -41.41
N GLU A 44 -3.00 16.94 -41.73
CA GLU A 44 -2.70 18.30 -41.26
C GLU A 44 -3.70 19.32 -41.81
N THR A 45 -4.15 19.14 -43.05
CA THR A 45 -5.20 19.97 -43.67
C THR A 45 -6.56 19.72 -43.02
N GLU A 46 -6.94 18.46 -42.79
CA GLU A 46 -8.16 18.12 -42.04
C GLU A 46 -8.11 18.65 -40.61
N LEU A 47 -6.96 18.52 -39.92
CA LEU A 47 -6.77 19.04 -38.57
C LEU A 47 -6.86 20.57 -38.54
N HIS A 48 -6.37 21.24 -39.57
CA HIS A 48 -6.46 22.69 -39.73
C HIS A 48 -7.92 23.13 -39.93
N ILE A 49 -8.68 22.43 -40.78
CA ILE A 49 -10.12 22.65 -41.01
C ILE A 49 -10.90 22.41 -39.71
N ILE A 50 -10.62 21.32 -38.99
CA ILE A 50 -11.25 21.00 -37.70
C ILE A 50 -10.95 22.12 -36.70
N LYS A 51 -9.70 22.55 -36.56
CA LYS A 51 -9.29 23.62 -35.62
C LYS A 51 -9.96 24.97 -35.90
N HIS A 52 -10.33 25.24 -37.15
CA HIS A 52 -10.96 26.50 -37.56
C HIS A 52 -12.48 26.40 -37.70
N SER A 53 -13.05 25.19 -37.63
CA SER A 53 -14.49 24.95 -37.59
C SER A 53 -15.13 25.59 -36.35
N THR A 54 -16.35 26.10 -36.52
CA THR A 54 -17.16 26.73 -35.47
C THR A 54 -17.35 25.80 -34.27
N ALA A 55 -17.44 24.49 -34.51
CA ALA A 55 -17.57 23.44 -33.49
C ALA A 55 -16.31 23.29 -32.60
N TYR A 56 -15.11 23.39 -33.17
CA TYR A 56 -13.86 23.32 -32.39
C TYR A 56 -13.60 24.60 -31.59
N LYS A 57 -13.95 25.76 -32.15
CA LYS A 57 -13.91 27.04 -31.41
C LYS A 57 -14.90 27.05 -30.24
N LEU A 58 -16.07 26.41 -30.39
CA LEU A 58 -17.04 26.14 -29.30
C LEU A 58 -16.52 25.15 -28.26
N MET A 59 -15.68 24.18 -28.62
CA MET A 59 -15.09 23.22 -27.66
C MET A 59 -14.00 23.83 -26.75
N LYS A 60 -13.47 25.02 -27.07
CA LYS A 60 -12.43 25.71 -26.28
C LYS A 60 -12.97 26.67 -25.21
N THR A 61 -14.28 26.85 -25.10
CA THR A 61 -14.95 27.58 -24.00
C THR A 61 -15.21 26.65 -22.78
N PRO A 62 -15.50 27.17 -21.57
CA PRO A 62 -14.99 26.65 -20.30
C PRO A 62 -15.40 25.21 -19.95
N GLN A 63 -14.65 24.63 -19.00
CA GLN A 63 -14.68 23.26 -18.42
C GLN A 63 -16.00 22.45 -18.45
N LYS A 64 -17.18 23.08 -18.46
CA LYS A 64 -18.49 22.39 -18.58
C LYS A 64 -18.70 21.68 -19.93
N MET A 65 -18.13 22.16 -21.05
CA MET A 65 -18.31 21.49 -22.37
C MET A 65 -17.38 20.28 -22.60
N LYS A 66 -16.28 20.15 -21.84
CA LYS A 66 -15.36 18.99 -21.96
C LYS A 66 -15.98 17.66 -21.52
N SER A 67 -16.94 17.68 -20.59
CA SER A 67 -17.66 16.45 -20.20
C SER A 67 -18.60 16.00 -21.33
N PHE A 68 -19.28 16.95 -21.95
CA PHE A 68 -20.21 16.70 -23.06
C PHE A 68 -19.49 16.24 -24.34
N ALA A 69 -18.33 16.83 -24.66
CA ALA A 69 -17.48 16.45 -25.79
C ALA A 69 -16.85 15.05 -25.64
N LYS A 70 -16.46 14.66 -24.42
CA LYS A 70 -15.96 13.30 -24.14
C LYS A 70 -17.07 12.25 -24.27
N GLU A 71 -18.31 12.61 -23.95
CA GLU A 71 -19.49 11.76 -24.12
C GLU A 71 -19.92 11.65 -25.60
N SER A 72 -19.71 12.69 -26.42
CA SER A 72 -20.08 12.70 -27.85
C SER A 72 -18.98 12.18 -28.80
N GLY A 73 -17.70 12.24 -28.44
CA GLY A 73 -16.61 11.63 -29.23
C GLY A 73 -16.62 10.09 -29.21
N ALA A 74 -17.06 9.48 -28.10
CA ALA A 74 -17.28 8.04 -28.01
C ALA A 74 -18.53 7.56 -28.79
N TYR A 75 -19.44 8.48 -29.11
CA TYR A 75 -20.70 8.25 -29.80
C TYR A 75 -20.54 8.14 -31.33
N VAL A 76 -19.63 8.92 -31.92
CA VAL A 76 -19.33 8.87 -33.37
C VAL A 76 -18.54 7.61 -33.77
N LEU A 77 -17.84 6.97 -32.82
CA LEU A 77 -16.99 5.81 -33.06
C LEU A 77 -17.68 4.44 -32.83
N GLY A 78 -19.00 4.40 -32.59
CA GLY A 78 -19.77 3.15 -32.48
C GLY A 78 -19.40 2.24 -31.29
N ARG A 79 -18.63 2.72 -30.31
CA ARG A 79 -18.06 1.89 -29.22
C ARG A 79 -18.93 1.77 -27.96
N ARG A 80 -20.09 2.45 -27.87
CA ARG A 80 -21.01 2.36 -26.71
C ARG A 80 -22.48 2.60 -27.09
N ASP A 81 -23.37 1.81 -26.51
CA ASP A 81 -24.82 1.93 -26.62
C ASP A 81 -25.36 3.10 -25.75
N LYS A 82 -26.22 3.96 -26.30
CA LYS A 82 -26.85 5.10 -25.59
C LYS A 82 -27.55 4.66 -24.30
N ARG A 83 -28.07 3.44 -24.24
CA ARG A 83 -28.73 2.87 -23.05
C ARG A 83 -27.80 2.74 -21.83
N GLN A 84 -26.48 2.60 -22.02
CA GLN A 84 -25.52 2.46 -20.92
C GLN A 84 -25.22 3.76 -20.17
N LEU A 85 -25.28 4.94 -20.81
CA LEU A 85 -25.05 6.23 -20.16
C LEU A 85 -26.21 6.64 -19.23
N TYR A 86 -27.43 6.19 -19.56
CA TYR A 86 -28.60 6.37 -18.71
C TYR A 86 -28.78 5.25 -17.69
N SER A 87 -27.96 4.19 -17.76
CA SER A 87 -28.01 3.07 -16.83
C SER A 87 -27.70 3.50 -15.39
N LYS A 88 -28.44 2.92 -14.44
CA LYS A 88 -28.27 3.16 -13.02
C LYS A 88 -26.84 2.85 -12.55
N ALA A 89 -26.28 1.73 -13.02
CA ALA A 89 -24.91 1.30 -12.73
C ALA A 89 -23.87 2.34 -13.17
N TYR A 90 -24.06 2.96 -14.34
CA TYR A 90 -23.18 4.04 -14.79
C TYR A 90 -23.27 5.27 -13.87
N ARG A 91 -24.47 5.68 -13.45
CA ARG A 91 -24.65 6.83 -12.54
C ARG A 91 -24.03 6.57 -11.16
N GLN A 92 -24.19 5.37 -10.61
CA GLN A 92 -23.51 4.94 -9.37
C GLN A 92 -21.98 5.00 -9.53
N LYS A 93 -21.45 4.44 -10.63
CA LYS A 93 -20.02 4.50 -10.93
C LYS A 93 -19.52 5.93 -11.13
N LYS A 94 -20.30 6.80 -11.78
CA LYS A 94 -20.00 8.23 -11.96
C LYS A 94 -19.96 8.97 -10.63
N ALA A 95 -20.92 8.71 -9.73
CA ALA A 95 -20.94 9.27 -8.38
C ALA A 95 -19.74 8.80 -7.54
N SER A 96 -19.45 7.50 -7.52
CA SER A 96 -18.27 6.95 -6.83
C SER A 96 -16.97 7.54 -7.41
N ASN A 97 -16.89 7.70 -8.73
CA ASN A 97 -15.75 8.34 -9.38
C ASN A 97 -15.59 9.81 -8.99
N ALA A 98 -16.68 10.53 -8.72
CA ALA A 98 -16.63 11.92 -8.27
C ALA A 98 -15.99 12.05 -6.87
N LEU A 99 -16.10 11.01 -6.04
CA LEU A 99 -15.49 10.97 -4.70
C LEU A 99 -14.05 10.46 -4.67
N LYS A 100 -13.48 10.04 -5.81
CA LYS A 100 -12.13 9.44 -5.85
C LYS A 100 -11.05 10.31 -5.22
N ASN A 101 -11.11 11.62 -5.43
CA ASN A 101 -10.14 12.54 -4.86
C ASN A 101 -10.28 12.61 -3.34
N GLU A 102 -11.51 12.71 -2.83
CA GLU A 102 -11.76 12.71 -1.39
C GLU A 102 -11.34 11.40 -0.73
N LYS A 103 -11.61 10.26 -1.37
CA LYS A 103 -11.13 8.95 -0.89
C LYS A 103 -9.60 8.89 -0.85
N TYR A 104 -8.94 9.40 -1.88
CA TYR A 104 -7.47 9.44 -1.94
C TYR A 104 -6.90 10.36 -0.83
N HIS A 105 -7.51 11.52 -0.62
CA HIS A 105 -7.12 12.46 0.44
C HIS A 105 -7.33 11.86 1.83
N LEU A 106 -8.49 11.26 2.08
CA LEU A 106 -8.84 10.62 3.35
C LEU A 106 -7.91 9.43 3.67
N TYR A 107 -7.87 8.45 2.76
CA TYR A 107 -7.23 7.16 3.05
C TYR A 107 -5.73 7.15 2.74
N THR A 108 -5.28 7.82 1.66
CA THR A 108 -3.87 7.75 1.24
C THR A 108 -3.02 8.91 1.75
N LEU A 109 -3.55 10.15 1.73
CA LEU A 109 -2.78 11.33 2.15
C LEU A 109 -3.00 11.73 3.62
N GLY A 110 -4.06 11.21 4.24
CA GLY A 110 -4.35 11.44 5.66
C GLY A 110 -5.02 12.78 5.97
N PHE A 111 -5.65 13.43 4.98
CA PHE A 111 -6.42 14.67 5.16
C PHE A 111 -7.81 14.41 5.77
N ILE A 112 -7.83 13.81 6.97
CA ILE A 112 -9.04 13.25 7.56
C ILE A 112 -10.11 14.31 7.79
N GLU A 113 -9.79 15.37 8.53
CA GLU A 113 -10.77 16.41 8.90
C GLU A 113 -11.38 17.06 7.66
N LYS A 114 -10.52 17.49 6.73
CA LYS A 114 -10.96 18.21 5.52
C LYS A 114 -11.78 17.32 4.59
N SER A 115 -11.37 16.07 4.37
CA SER A 115 -12.12 15.16 3.50
C SER A 115 -13.44 14.69 4.11
N LEU A 116 -13.52 14.48 5.42
CA LEU A 116 -14.79 14.18 6.07
C LEU A 116 -15.75 15.36 6.00
N GLN A 117 -15.25 16.60 6.20
CA GLN A 117 -16.06 17.81 6.02
C GLN A 117 -16.62 17.91 4.60
N ASN A 118 -15.79 17.69 3.57
CA ASN A 118 -16.23 17.73 2.18
C ASN A 118 -17.25 16.62 1.86
N LEU A 119 -17.04 15.40 2.38
CA LEU A 119 -18.00 14.30 2.20
C LEU A 119 -19.35 14.62 2.89
N GLU A 120 -19.32 15.21 4.08
CA GLU A 120 -20.52 15.65 4.80
C GLU A 120 -21.26 16.76 4.04
N GLU A 121 -20.52 17.73 3.50
CA GLU A 121 -21.08 18.80 2.67
C GLU A 121 -21.75 18.25 1.42
N ILE A 122 -21.08 17.34 0.71
CA ILE A 122 -21.64 16.63 -0.45
C ILE A 122 -22.91 15.88 -0.03
N TYR A 123 -22.90 15.14 1.07
CA TYR A 123 -24.07 14.40 1.56
C TYR A 123 -25.28 15.31 1.87
N ARG A 124 -25.04 16.49 2.44
CA ARG A 124 -26.11 17.43 2.83
C ARG A 124 -26.64 18.25 1.67
N GLN A 125 -25.76 18.75 0.81
CA GLN A 125 -26.10 19.79 -0.17
C GLN A 125 -26.36 19.25 -1.59
N THR A 126 -25.91 18.03 -1.93
CA THR A 126 -26.06 17.55 -3.31
C THR A 126 -27.53 17.20 -3.63
N GLU A 127 -27.99 17.66 -4.79
CA GLU A 127 -29.27 17.25 -5.37
C GLU A 127 -29.19 15.84 -6.00
N SER A 128 -27.98 15.34 -6.26
CA SER A 128 -27.79 14.03 -6.87
C SER A 128 -27.97 12.91 -5.84
N SER A 129 -29.09 12.19 -5.89
CA SER A 129 -29.34 11.02 -5.02
C SER A 129 -28.19 9.99 -5.06
N TYR A 130 -27.58 9.75 -6.23
CA TYR A 130 -26.43 8.85 -6.36
C TYR A 130 -25.18 9.36 -5.64
N LEU A 131 -24.90 10.66 -5.74
CA LEU A 131 -23.74 11.26 -5.06
C LEU A 131 -23.96 11.32 -3.55
N LYS A 132 -25.20 11.60 -3.12
CA LYS A 132 -25.61 11.54 -1.72
C LYS A 132 -25.41 10.14 -1.14
N GLN A 133 -25.87 9.10 -1.84
CA GLN A 133 -25.67 7.71 -1.43
C GLN A 133 -24.19 7.33 -1.37
N ALA A 134 -23.40 7.74 -2.38
CA ALA A 134 -21.97 7.47 -2.39
C ALA A 134 -21.25 8.17 -1.22
N ALA A 135 -21.60 9.41 -0.88
CA ALA A 135 -21.01 10.13 0.24
C ALA A 135 -21.42 9.50 1.59
N ALA A 136 -22.70 9.16 1.76
CA ALA A 136 -23.19 8.45 2.93
C ALA A 136 -22.50 7.09 3.13
N TRP A 137 -22.28 6.34 2.05
CA TRP A 137 -21.55 5.07 2.09
C TRP A 137 -20.11 5.25 2.59
N GLU A 138 -19.37 6.22 2.05
CA GLU A 138 -17.98 6.46 2.46
C GLU A 138 -17.89 6.96 3.91
N LEU A 139 -18.81 7.83 4.34
CA LEU A 139 -18.92 8.27 5.73
C LEU A 139 -19.22 7.10 6.67
N ALA A 140 -20.23 6.30 6.33
CA ALA A 140 -20.59 5.10 7.09
C ALA A 140 -19.40 4.15 7.23
N LEU A 141 -18.71 3.85 6.13
CA LEU A 141 -17.56 2.95 6.12
C LEU A 141 -16.41 3.48 6.99
N TRP A 142 -16.12 4.78 6.93
CA TRP A 142 -15.10 5.41 7.77
C TRP A 142 -15.40 5.22 9.26
N TYR A 143 -16.61 5.51 9.69
CA TYR A 143 -17.01 5.39 11.09
C TYR A 143 -17.13 3.92 11.54
N ALA A 144 -17.68 3.03 10.71
CA ALA A 144 -17.78 1.60 11.01
C ALA A 144 -16.40 0.95 11.23
N ASN A 145 -15.37 1.40 10.49
CA ASN A 145 -14.01 0.90 10.61
C ASN A 145 -13.22 1.44 11.83
N LYS A 146 -13.85 2.21 12.73
CA LYS A 146 -13.26 2.59 14.02
C LYS A 146 -13.58 1.62 15.16
N TYR A 147 -14.55 0.71 14.95
CA TYR A 147 -14.89 -0.36 15.89
C TYR A 147 -15.24 0.13 17.31
N THR A 148 -15.79 1.33 17.47
CA THR A 148 -16.32 1.84 18.74
C THR A 148 -17.85 1.91 18.71
N VAL A 149 -18.49 1.84 19.89
CA VAL A 149 -19.96 1.98 20.02
C VAL A 149 -20.43 3.34 19.48
N MET A 150 -19.73 4.43 19.82
CA MET A 150 -20.09 5.78 19.37
C MET A 150 -19.99 5.94 17.85
N ASP A 151 -18.91 5.46 17.24
CA ASP A 151 -18.74 5.56 15.79
C ASP A 151 -19.69 4.60 15.03
N ALA A 152 -20.01 3.43 15.59
CA ALA A 152 -21.04 2.54 15.05
C ALA A 152 -22.43 3.24 15.00
N ALA A 153 -22.80 3.96 16.07
CA ALA A 153 -24.04 4.73 16.10
C ALA A 153 -24.06 5.87 15.05
N ILE A 154 -22.91 6.49 14.76
CA ILE A 154 -22.79 7.48 13.67
C ILE A 154 -22.94 6.79 12.31
N ALA A 155 -22.24 5.66 12.09
CA ALA A 155 -22.32 4.89 10.85
C ALA A 155 -23.76 4.47 10.52
N LEU A 156 -24.53 4.00 11.52
CA LEU A 156 -25.93 3.61 11.37
C LEU A 156 -26.80 4.74 10.79
N ARG A 157 -26.55 6.01 11.12
CA ARG A 157 -27.32 7.15 10.59
C ARG A 157 -27.17 7.25 9.08
N TYR A 158 -25.94 7.11 8.57
CA TYR A 158 -25.68 7.15 7.14
C TYR A 158 -26.14 5.87 6.43
N LEU A 159 -25.92 4.68 7.03
CA LEU A 159 -26.36 3.41 6.44
C LEU A 159 -27.89 3.34 6.30
N LYS A 160 -28.64 3.80 7.30
CA LYS A 160 -30.12 3.87 7.24
C LYS A 160 -30.60 4.85 6.16
N SER A 161 -29.80 5.87 5.82
CA SER A 161 -30.13 6.84 4.76
C SER A 161 -30.00 6.27 3.33
N ILE A 162 -29.31 5.15 3.16
CA ILE A 162 -29.03 4.53 1.85
C ILE A 162 -29.79 3.22 1.62
N ALA A 163 -30.96 3.08 2.23
CA ALA A 163 -31.82 1.90 2.09
C ALA A 163 -32.11 1.55 0.61
N ASN A 164 -32.07 0.24 0.31
CA ASN A 164 -32.41 -0.35 -1.00
C ASN A 164 -31.42 0.01 -2.13
N LEU A 165 -30.14 -0.34 -1.93
CA LEU A 165 -29.21 -0.44 -3.05
C LEU A 165 -29.73 -1.52 -4.01
N ARG A 166 -29.76 -1.24 -5.32
CA ARG A 166 -30.34 -2.17 -6.30
C ARG A 166 -29.35 -3.22 -6.79
N ASP A 167 -28.05 -2.98 -6.63
CA ASP A 167 -27.06 -4.01 -6.93
C ASP A 167 -26.97 -5.00 -5.77
N LYS A 168 -27.04 -6.29 -6.10
CA LYS A 168 -27.04 -7.37 -5.10
C LYS A 168 -25.82 -7.30 -4.18
N ASP A 169 -24.64 -7.10 -4.74
CA ASP A 169 -23.38 -6.98 -3.99
C ASP A 169 -23.38 -5.80 -3.00
N GLY A 170 -23.79 -4.61 -3.44
CA GLY A 170 -23.89 -3.43 -2.60
C GLY A 170 -24.95 -3.57 -1.52
N GLN A 171 -26.10 -4.17 -1.83
CA GLN A 171 -27.14 -4.46 -0.84
C GLN A 171 -26.64 -5.47 0.21
N ARG A 172 -25.96 -6.53 -0.21
CA ARG A 172 -25.31 -7.49 0.67
C ARG A 172 -24.30 -6.81 1.60
N LYS A 173 -23.40 -5.99 1.05
CA LYS A 173 -22.37 -5.27 1.83
C LYS A 173 -22.98 -4.25 2.79
N LEU A 174 -24.05 -3.55 2.37
CA LEU A 174 -24.83 -2.66 3.23
C LEU A 174 -25.46 -3.42 4.40
N THR A 175 -26.10 -4.57 4.13
CA THR A 175 -26.71 -5.40 5.19
C THR A 175 -25.67 -5.86 6.20
N ILE A 176 -24.49 -6.31 5.74
CA ILE A 176 -23.42 -6.75 6.64
C ILE A 176 -22.92 -5.59 7.51
N LEU A 177 -22.66 -4.42 6.92
CA LEU A 177 -22.23 -3.24 7.69
C LEU A 177 -23.29 -2.76 8.69
N LEU A 178 -24.58 -2.83 8.31
CA LEU A 178 -25.70 -2.54 9.20
C LEU A 178 -25.72 -3.49 10.39
N ALA A 179 -25.67 -4.79 10.13
CA ALA A 179 -25.68 -5.82 11.17
C ALA A 179 -24.48 -5.68 12.12
N GLU A 180 -23.28 -5.47 11.58
CA GLU A 180 -22.06 -5.21 12.35
C GLU A 180 -22.19 -3.98 13.27
N CYS A 181 -22.82 -2.90 12.80
CA CYS A 181 -22.99 -1.70 13.63
C CYS A 181 -24.12 -1.86 14.65
N LEU A 182 -25.18 -2.59 14.32
CA LEU A 182 -26.26 -2.94 15.25
C LEU A 182 -25.74 -3.81 16.40
N GLU A 183 -24.97 -4.86 16.08
CA GLU A 183 -24.36 -5.75 17.06
C GLU A 183 -23.47 -4.98 18.05
N ARG A 184 -22.61 -4.08 17.56
CA ARG A 184 -21.77 -3.20 18.40
C ARG A 184 -22.57 -2.23 19.28
N CYS A 185 -23.79 -1.88 18.86
CA CYS A 185 -24.71 -1.06 19.66
C CYS A 185 -25.55 -1.90 20.64
N GLY A 186 -25.36 -3.23 20.69
CA GLY A 186 -26.15 -4.14 21.52
C GLY A 186 -27.47 -4.62 20.88
N GLU A 187 -27.76 -4.21 19.64
CA GLU A 187 -29.02 -4.49 18.93
C GLU A 187 -28.93 -5.82 18.14
N ARG A 188 -28.56 -6.90 18.83
CA ARG A 188 -28.26 -8.20 18.20
C ARG A 188 -29.46 -8.83 17.48
N PHE A 189 -30.66 -8.71 18.04
CA PHE A 189 -31.88 -9.22 17.40
C PHE A 189 -32.13 -8.51 16.05
N GLU A 190 -32.02 -7.19 16.01
CA GLU A 190 -32.16 -6.43 14.77
C GLU A 190 -31.06 -6.80 13.76
N ALA A 191 -29.83 -6.99 14.22
CA ALA A 191 -28.70 -7.42 13.38
C ALA A 191 -29.00 -8.77 12.70
N LYS A 192 -29.53 -9.74 13.45
CA LYS A 192 -29.90 -11.07 12.94
C LYS A 192 -31.05 -10.98 11.92
N GLU A 193 -32.09 -10.21 12.22
CA GLU A 193 -33.25 -10.01 11.34
C GLU A 193 -32.87 -9.40 9.98
N VAL A 194 -32.01 -8.37 9.96
CA VAL A 194 -31.61 -7.75 8.68
C VAL A 194 -30.82 -8.72 7.80
N ILE A 195 -30.03 -9.62 8.38
CA ILE A 195 -29.28 -10.62 7.63
C ILE A 195 -30.21 -11.71 7.11
N HIS A 196 -31.12 -12.25 7.94
CA HIS A 196 -32.09 -13.26 7.49
C HIS A 196 -32.96 -12.76 6.34
N LYS A 197 -33.42 -11.51 6.42
CA LYS A 197 -34.17 -10.88 5.33
C LYS A 197 -33.37 -10.81 4.02
N GLN A 198 -32.07 -10.53 4.09
CA GLN A 198 -31.22 -10.54 2.89
C GLN A 198 -30.96 -11.96 2.39
N LEU A 199 -30.75 -12.93 3.28
CA LEU A 199 -30.54 -14.34 2.93
C LEU A 199 -31.74 -14.97 2.23
N ALA A 200 -32.96 -14.54 2.55
CA ALA A 200 -34.16 -14.95 1.84
C ALA A 200 -34.14 -14.55 0.36
N ASN A 201 -33.39 -13.49 0.00
CA ASN A 201 -33.24 -13.01 -1.37
C ASN A 201 -31.98 -13.54 -2.06
N GLU A 202 -30.88 -13.70 -1.31
CA GLU A 202 -29.57 -14.08 -1.84
C GLU A 202 -28.78 -14.89 -0.82
N LYS A 203 -28.46 -16.15 -1.18
CA LYS A 203 -27.51 -16.97 -0.42
C LYS A 203 -26.09 -16.51 -0.72
N HIS A 204 -25.32 -16.17 0.31
CA HIS A 204 -23.93 -15.74 0.15
C HIS A 204 -23.09 -16.10 1.38
N PRO A 205 -21.83 -16.55 1.22
CA PRO A 205 -20.95 -16.95 2.32
C PRO A 205 -20.73 -15.84 3.34
N ASP A 206 -20.48 -14.61 2.90
CA ASP A 206 -20.32 -13.48 3.83
C ASP A 206 -21.59 -13.16 4.66
N LEU A 207 -22.79 -13.52 4.20
CA LEU A 207 -24.02 -13.37 5.00
C LEU A 207 -24.11 -14.49 6.06
N TYR A 208 -23.66 -15.70 5.75
CA TYR A 208 -23.52 -16.77 6.74
C TYR A 208 -22.47 -16.41 7.80
N ALA A 209 -21.33 -15.86 7.39
CA ALA A 209 -20.32 -15.35 8.31
C ALA A 209 -20.87 -14.21 9.20
N ALA A 210 -21.65 -13.29 8.63
CA ALA A 210 -22.31 -12.25 9.41
C ALA A 210 -23.33 -12.83 10.42
N LEU A 211 -24.08 -13.88 10.06
CA LEU A 211 -24.98 -14.57 10.99
C LEU A 211 -24.22 -15.25 12.12
N ALA A 212 -23.10 -15.92 11.83
CA ALA A 212 -22.26 -16.52 12.85
C ALA A 212 -21.89 -15.49 13.94
N ASN A 213 -21.57 -14.25 13.54
CA ASN A 213 -21.25 -13.17 14.48
C ASN A 213 -22.45 -12.71 15.34
N THR A 214 -23.68 -13.06 14.97
CA THR A 214 -24.89 -12.75 15.76
C THR A 214 -25.24 -13.84 16.76
N GLU A 215 -24.62 -15.02 16.68
CA GLU A 215 -24.90 -16.12 17.61
C GLU A 215 -24.05 -16.03 18.88
N THR A 216 -24.56 -16.59 19.97
CA THR A 216 -23.89 -16.58 21.29
C THR A 216 -23.29 -17.93 21.67
N ASN A 217 -23.88 -19.02 21.16
CA ASN A 217 -23.43 -20.38 21.40
C ASN A 217 -22.50 -20.84 20.28
N ASP A 218 -21.36 -21.45 20.64
CA ASP A 218 -20.39 -22.00 19.70
C ASP A 218 -21.00 -23.03 18.75
N THR A 219 -21.99 -23.80 19.19
CA THR A 219 -22.68 -24.77 18.32
C THR A 219 -23.42 -24.07 17.17
N GLU A 220 -24.10 -22.96 17.46
CA GLU A 220 -24.85 -22.19 16.45
C GLU A 220 -23.88 -21.41 15.55
N LYS A 221 -22.80 -20.86 16.12
CA LYS A 221 -21.69 -20.26 15.35
C LYS A 221 -21.12 -21.27 14.35
N LEU A 222 -20.79 -22.47 14.81
CA LEU A 222 -20.27 -23.56 13.97
C LEU A 222 -21.22 -23.96 12.85
N GLN A 223 -22.53 -23.94 13.07
CA GLN A 223 -23.50 -24.24 12.00
C GLN A 223 -23.36 -23.25 10.85
N TRP A 224 -23.28 -21.95 11.15
CA TRP A 224 -23.09 -20.91 10.14
C TRP A 224 -21.70 -20.92 9.51
N ILE A 225 -20.64 -21.19 10.28
CA ILE A 225 -19.28 -21.42 9.75
C ILE A 225 -19.31 -22.57 8.73
N ASN A 226 -19.99 -23.67 9.05
CA ASN A 226 -20.13 -24.80 8.12
C ASN A 226 -20.98 -24.46 6.89
N HIS A 227 -21.95 -23.55 6.99
CA HIS A 227 -22.64 -23.00 5.81
C HIS A 227 -21.70 -22.19 4.91
N VAL A 228 -20.73 -21.45 5.47
CA VAL A 228 -19.68 -20.79 4.70
C VAL A 228 -18.85 -21.84 3.95
N LEU A 229 -18.33 -22.85 4.65
CA LEU A 229 -17.49 -23.90 4.06
C LEU A 229 -18.20 -24.69 2.97
N SER A 230 -19.43 -25.12 3.25
CA SER A 230 -20.27 -25.87 2.31
C SER A 230 -20.59 -25.09 1.04
N HIS A 231 -20.70 -23.75 1.12
CA HIS A 231 -20.88 -22.92 -0.08
C HIS A 231 -19.73 -23.07 -1.08
N TYR A 232 -18.51 -23.34 -0.59
CA TYR A 232 -17.32 -23.57 -1.41
C TYR A 232 -17.02 -25.06 -1.65
N GLY A 233 -17.91 -25.96 -1.19
CA GLY A 233 -17.69 -27.41 -1.31
C GLY A 233 -16.57 -27.96 -0.42
N LEU A 234 -16.23 -27.25 0.66
CA LEU A 234 -15.25 -27.69 1.65
C LEU A 234 -15.90 -28.60 2.71
N GLU A 235 -15.12 -29.51 3.26
CA GLU A 235 -15.50 -30.35 4.39
C GLU A 235 -15.87 -29.50 5.62
N ARG A 236 -16.63 -30.11 6.53
CA ARG A 236 -17.13 -29.42 7.72
C ARG A 236 -16.04 -29.30 8.78
N VAL A 237 -16.19 -28.34 9.67
CA VAL A 237 -15.39 -28.20 10.89
C VAL A 237 -16.23 -28.45 12.14
N GLY A 238 -15.56 -28.97 13.16
CA GLY A 238 -16.09 -29.17 14.51
C GLY A 238 -15.16 -28.59 15.57
N LEU A 239 -15.56 -28.74 16.83
CA LEU A 239 -14.75 -28.42 17.99
C LEU A 239 -14.48 -29.69 18.79
N HIS A 240 -13.22 -29.92 19.16
CA HIS A 240 -12.88 -31.01 20.06
C HIS A 240 -13.52 -30.79 21.43
N ASN A 241 -14.01 -31.87 22.05
CA ASN A 241 -14.48 -31.85 23.44
C ASN A 241 -13.27 -31.94 24.39
N ASN A 242 -12.51 -30.85 24.48
CA ASN A 242 -11.33 -30.75 25.35
C ASN A 242 -11.63 -29.81 26.52
N GLU A 243 -10.79 -29.86 27.57
CA GLU A 243 -10.87 -28.94 28.72
C GLU A 243 -10.48 -27.49 28.37
N GLU A 244 -10.01 -27.24 27.14
CA GLU A 244 -9.58 -25.93 26.68
C GLU A 244 -10.78 -25.01 26.41
N THR A 245 -10.82 -23.87 27.09
CA THR A 245 -11.97 -22.95 27.09
C THR A 245 -12.06 -22.06 25.87
N VAL A 246 -11.01 -21.98 25.04
CA VAL A 246 -10.96 -21.11 23.86
C VAL A 246 -11.42 -21.89 22.62
N PRO A 247 -12.60 -21.59 22.04
CA PRO A 247 -13.16 -22.37 20.94
C PRO A 247 -12.25 -22.44 19.71
N TYR A 248 -11.57 -21.34 19.37
CA TYR A 248 -10.63 -21.31 18.24
C TYR A 248 -9.57 -22.42 18.30
N ASN A 249 -9.05 -22.72 19.49
CA ASN A 249 -7.97 -23.69 19.67
C ASN A 249 -8.46 -25.14 19.48
N ASN A 250 -9.77 -25.37 19.58
CA ASN A 250 -10.39 -26.68 19.45
C ASN A 250 -10.85 -27.02 18.02
N LEU A 251 -10.60 -26.14 17.04
CA LEU A 251 -11.03 -26.35 15.65
C LEU A 251 -10.37 -27.56 15.00
N TYR A 252 -11.18 -28.41 14.38
CA TYR A 252 -10.70 -29.49 13.51
C TYR A 252 -11.61 -29.70 12.31
N THR A 253 -11.07 -30.23 11.21
CA THR A 253 -11.87 -30.63 10.05
C THR A 253 -12.46 -32.01 10.30
N ILE A 254 -13.78 -32.12 10.19
CA ILE A 254 -14.52 -33.38 10.12
C ILE A 254 -14.37 -33.91 8.68
N SER A 255 -13.18 -34.37 8.33
CA SER A 255 -12.88 -34.81 6.96
C SER A 255 -13.32 -36.24 6.74
N THR A 256 -14.08 -36.46 5.68
CA THR A 256 -14.42 -37.81 5.17
C THR A 256 -13.54 -38.22 3.98
N LYS A 257 -12.62 -37.37 3.55
CA LYS A 257 -11.78 -37.60 2.37
C LYS A 257 -10.64 -38.58 2.65
N GLU A 258 -10.37 -39.41 1.66
CA GLU A 258 -9.19 -40.28 1.68
C GLU A 258 -7.90 -39.45 1.63
N LYS A 259 -6.89 -39.91 2.37
CA LYS A 259 -5.57 -39.29 2.39
C LYS A 259 -4.82 -39.61 1.10
N ILE A 260 -4.26 -38.60 0.45
CA ILE A 260 -3.43 -38.76 -0.74
C ILE A 260 -1.98 -38.97 -0.30
N MET A 261 -1.47 -40.18 -0.54
CA MET A 261 -0.16 -40.62 -0.08
C MET A 261 0.97 -40.30 -1.06
N ASP A 262 0.67 -40.09 -2.34
CA ASP A 262 1.66 -39.94 -3.42
C ASP A 262 1.63 -38.54 -4.04
N GLY A 263 2.76 -38.16 -4.65
CA GLY A 263 2.91 -36.90 -5.40
C GLY A 263 4.06 -36.02 -4.89
N PRO A 264 4.19 -34.78 -5.41
CA PRO A 264 5.26 -33.88 -5.02
C PRO A 264 5.18 -33.48 -3.55
N LYS A 265 6.35 -33.47 -2.90
CA LYS A 265 6.50 -33.04 -1.53
C LYS A 265 6.32 -31.53 -1.39
N VAL A 266 5.62 -31.10 -0.34
CA VAL A 266 5.42 -29.71 0.03
C VAL A 266 6.18 -29.38 1.31
N SER A 267 7.05 -28.37 1.27
CA SER A 267 7.66 -27.80 2.48
C SER A 267 6.80 -26.66 3.00
N ILE A 268 6.29 -26.81 4.22
CA ILE A 268 5.48 -25.82 4.91
C ILE A 268 6.37 -25.10 5.92
N ILE A 269 6.62 -23.81 5.71
CA ILE A 269 7.46 -23.02 6.60
C ILE A 269 6.58 -22.29 7.62
N ILE A 270 6.90 -22.44 8.90
CA ILE A 270 6.23 -21.77 10.02
C ILE A 270 7.25 -20.90 10.76
N PRO A 271 7.31 -19.58 10.49
CA PRO A 271 8.11 -18.67 11.30
C PRO A 271 7.44 -18.49 12.67
N ALA A 272 8.19 -18.65 13.76
CA ALA A 272 7.66 -18.58 15.12
C ALA A 272 8.48 -17.61 15.98
N TYR A 273 7.81 -16.77 16.76
CA TYR A 273 8.44 -15.97 17.81
C TYR A 273 7.41 -15.75 18.92
N ASN A 274 7.72 -16.23 20.11
CA ASN A 274 6.83 -16.18 21.27
C ASN A 274 5.40 -16.66 20.93
N ALA A 275 5.31 -17.87 20.37
CA ALA A 275 4.11 -18.47 19.81
C ALA A 275 3.61 -19.68 20.60
N ALA A 276 4.01 -19.86 21.86
CA ALA A 276 3.65 -21.05 22.65
C ALA A 276 2.15 -21.35 22.65
N ASP A 277 1.31 -20.30 22.71
CA ASP A 277 -0.15 -20.40 22.78
C ASP A 277 -0.81 -20.84 21.46
N GLY A 278 -0.14 -20.70 20.31
CA GLY A 278 -0.74 -20.92 18.99
C GLY A 278 -0.03 -21.96 18.13
N ILE A 279 1.24 -22.23 18.40
CA ILE A 279 2.10 -23.02 17.51
C ILE A 279 1.61 -24.45 17.31
N HIS A 280 1.01 -25.05 18.34
CA HIS A 280 0.45 -26.40 18.27
C HIS A 280 -0.75 -26.46 17.31
N ILE A 281 -1.65 -25.47 17.34
CA ILE A 281 -2.81 -25.35 16.43
C ILE A 281 -2.33 -25.30 14.97
N ALA A 282 -1.33 -24.44 14.70
CA ALA A 282 -0.77 -24.28 13.37
C ALA A 282 -0.15 -25.59 12.86
N ILE A 283 0.70 -26.24 13.67
CA ILE A 283 1.38 -27.49 13.29
C ILE A 283 0.37 -28.63 13.12
N ASP A 284 -0.53 -28.84 14.07
CA ASP A 284 -1.49 -29.95 14.02
C ASP A 284 -2.43 -29.82 12.81
N SER A 285 -2.85 -28.59 12.45
CA SER A 285 -3.63 -28.34 11.24
C SER A 285 -2.85 -28.64 9.94
N MET A 286 -1.52 -28.49 9.94
CA MET A 286 -0.65 -28.84 8.82
C MET A 286 -0.34 -30.34 8.74
N LEU A 287 -0.31 -31.04 9.87
CA LEU A 287 -0.08 -32.48 9.93
C LEU A 287 -1.33 -33.32 9.58
N THR A 288 -2.51 -32.71 9.68
CA THR A 288 -3.83 -33.33 9.39
C THR A 288 -4.38 -32.99 8.00
N GLN A 289 -3.55 -32.43 7.11
CA GLN A 289 -3.91 -32.18 5.71
C GLN A 289 -4.30 -33.48 4.98
N THR A 290 -5.14 -33.41 3.94
CA THR A 290 -5.49 -34.56 3.09
C THR A 290 -4.31 -35.02 2.22
N TRP A 291 -3.47 -34.09 1.78
CA TRP A 291 -2.19 -34.37 1.10
C TRP A 291 -1.10 -34.75 2.13
N GLN A 292 -0.59 -35.98 2.09
CA GLN A 292 0.36 -36.48 3.11
C GLN A 292 1.83 -36.19 2.82
N GLN A 293 2.20 -35.88 1.57
CA GLN A 293 3.57 -35.57 1.18
C GLN A 293 3.95 -34.15 1.62
N VAL A 294 4.04 -33.96 2.94
CA VAL A 294 4.35 -32.68 3.59
C VAL A 294 5.54 -32.83 4.53
N GLU A 295 6.32 -31.76 4.67
CA GLU A 295 7.19 -31.53 5.83
C GLU A 295 6.87 -30.16 6.44
N VAL A 296 6.95 -30.08 7.76
CA VAL A 296 6.69 -28.84 8.50
C VAL A 296 8.02 -28.36 9.06
N ILE A 297 8.45 -27.18 8.62
CA ILE A 297 9.71 -26.55 9.01
C ILE A 297 9.37 -25.36 9.90
N VAL A 298 9.52 -25.55 11.20
CA VAL A 298 9.37 -24.48 12.18
C VAL A 298 10.71 -23.76 12.33
N VAL A 299 10.70 -22.44 12.17
CA VAL A 299 11.87 -21.60 12.41
C VAL A 299 11.58 -20.65 13.56
N ASP A 300 12.14 -20.98 14.72
CA ASP A 300 12.08 -20.19 15.95
C ASP A 300 13.04 -19.00 15.87
N ASP A 301 12.49 -17.79 15.91
CA ASP A 301 13.19 -16.52 15.80
C ASP A 301 13.64 -16.00 17.19
N CYS A 302 14.31 -16.87 17.95
CA CYS A 302 14.83 -16.58 19.29
C CYS A 302 13.70 -16.31 20.33
N SER A 303 12.70 -17.20 20.40
CA SER A 303 11.63 -17.09 21.40
C SER A 303 12.16 -17.18 22.83
N THR A 304 11.51 -16.45 23.74
CA THR A 304 11.80 -16.44 25.17
C THR A 304 10.77 -17.21 26.00
N ASP A 305 9.70 -17.69 25.36
CA ASP A 305 8.64 -18.49 25.96
C ASP A 305 8.82 -19.99 25.66
N ASP A 306 7.77 -20.78 25.90
CA ASP A 306 7.76 -22.23 25.71
C ASP A 306 7.67 -22.70 24.25
N THR A 307 7.72 -21.82 23.24
CA THR A 307 7.57 -22.17 21.82
C THR A 307 8.43 -23.36 21.41
N VAL A 308 9.74 -23.31 21.72
CA VAL A 308 10.70 -24.36 21.38
C VAL A 308 10.36 -25.68 22.06
N ARG A 309 9.91 -25.64 23.32
CA ARG A 309 9.52 -26.84 24.07
C ARG A 309 8.33 -27.53 23.42
N VAL A 310 7.28 -26.76 23.11
CA VAL A 310 6.06 -27.26 22.45
C VAL A 310 6.40 -27.94 21.12
N VAL A 311 7.22 -27.30 20.27
CA VAL A 311 7.61 -27.88 18.97
C VAL A 311 8.41 -29.17 19.14
N LYS A 312 9.36 -29.21 20.09
CA LYS A 312 10.14 -30.43 20.37
C LYS A 312 9.26 -31.60 20.83
N ASP A 313 8.19 -31.32 21.59
CA ASP A 313 7.27 -32.36 22.03
C ASP A 313 6.43 -32.91 20.87
N ILE A 314 6.09 -32.08 19.87
CA ILE A 314 5.44 -32.53 18.63
C ILE A 314 6.42 -33.34 17.76
N MET A 315 7.68 -32.92 17.63
CA MET A 315 8.70 -33.64 16.86
C MET A 315 8.92 -35.09 17.35
N LYS A 316 8.75 -35.34 18.65
CA LYS A 316 8.81 -36.70 19.21
C LYS A 316 7.67 -37.60 18.71
N LYS A 317 6.54 -37.00 18.31
CA LYS A 317 5.32 -37.70 17.86
C LYS A 317 5.24 -37.81 16.34
N ASP A 318 5.74 -36.82 15.61
CA ASP A 318 5.69 -36.78 14.15
C ASP A 318 7.04 -36.36 13.53
N PRO A 319 7.74 -37.26 12.80
CA PRO A 319 9.05 -36.99 12.22
C PRO A 319 9.01 -36.03 11.01
N ARG A 320 7.81 -35.64 10.53
CA ARG A 320 7.67 -34.64 9.45
C ARG A 320 7.98 -33.22 9.95
N VAL A 321 8.01 -33.00 11.27
CA VAL A 321 8.29 -31.70 11.88
C VAL A 321 9.80 -31.53 12.12
N LYS A 322 10.34 -30.39 11.67
CA LYS A 322 11.73 -29.97 11.88
C LYS A 322 11.76 -28.62 12.57
N LEU A 323 12.68 -28.42 13.50
CA LEU A 323 12.88 -27.16 14.21
C LEU A 323 14.27 -26.60 13.93
N PHE A 324 14.33 -25.31 13.59
CA PHE A 324 15.55 -24.51 13.52
C PHE A 324 15.38 -23.28 14.41
N SER A 325 16.44 -22.88 15.12
CA SER A 325 16.41 -21.68 15.97
C SER A 325 17.46 -20.68 15.51
N THR A 326 17.13 -19.39 15.63
CA THR A 326 18.07 -18.30 15.38
C THR A 326 18.70 -17.80 16.70
N GLY A 327 19.89 -17.21 16.61
CA GLY A 327 20.56 -16.62 17.79
C GLY A 327 20.09 -15.21 18.17
N LYS A 328 19.25 -14.57 17.34
CA LYS A 328 18.67 -13.25 17.60
C LYS A 328 17.37 -13.07 16.84
N ASN A 329 16.39 -12.40 17.46
CA ASN A 329 15.14 -12.05 16.79
C ASN A 329 15.38 -11.10 15.61
N SER A 330 15.15 -11.62 14.41
CA SER A 330 15.39 -10.95 13.13
C SER A 330 14.10 -10.74 12.32
N GLY A 331 12.95 -11.16 12.84
CA GLY A 331 11.65 -11.05 12.20
C GLY A 331 11.33 -12.19 11.23
N PRO A 332 10.05 -12.28 10.81
CA PRO A 332 9.48 -13.44 10.13
C PRO A 332 10.11 -13.74 8.77
N TYR A 333 10.58 -12.75 8.01
CA TYR A 333 11.12 -13.04 6.67
C TYR A 333 12.54 -13.60 6.71
N VAL A 334 13.32 -13.29 7.76
CA VAL A 334 14.59 -14.01 8.00
C VAL A 334 14.30 -15.46 8.37
N ALA A 335 13.33 -15.70 9.25
CA ALA A 335 12.89 -17.05 9.60
C ALA A 335 12.37 -17.83 8.38
N ARG A 336 11.57 -17.19 7.51
CA ARG A 336 11.11 -17.78 6.25
C ARG A 336 12.24 -18.11 5.28
N ASN A 337 13.25 -17.24 5.18
CA ASN A 337 14.43 -17.48 4.34
C ASN A 337 15.27 -18.65 4.85
N ILE A 338 15.44 -18.78 6.17
CA ILE A 338 16.07 -19.98 6.78
C ILE A 338 15.24 -21.22 6.41
N GLY A 339 13.93 -21.17 6.57
CA GLY A 339 13.03 -22.27 6.21
C GLY A 339 13.13 -22.66 4.73
N LEU A 340 13.25 -21.67 3.83
CA LEU A 340 13.41 -21.90 2.38
C LEU A 340 14.70 -22.64 2.05
N MET A 341 15.79 -22.32 2.75
CA MET A 341 17.07 -23.02 2.59
C MET A 341 17.01 -24.48 3.06
N GLN A 342 16.16 -24.77 4.05
CA GLN A 342 15.98 -26.12 4.60
C GLN A 342 14.88 -26.93 3.89
N ALA A 343 14.05 -26.28 3.06
CA ALA A 343 12.97 -26.90 2.32
C ALA A 343 13.50 -27.96 1.34
N THR A 344 12.89 -29.14 1.31
CA THR A 344 13.22 -30.24 0.39
C THR A 344 12.09 -30.58 -0.57
N GLY A 345 10.93 -29.94 -0.43
CA GLY A 345 9.78 -30.10 -1.31
C GLY A 345 9.96 -29.42 -2.67
N GLU A 346 9.25 -29.95 -3.68
CA GLU A 346 9.11 -29.31 -4.99
C GLU A 346 8.33 -28.00 -4.84
N PHE A 347 7.32 -28.01 -3.97
CA PHE A 347 6.54 -26.83 -3.62
C PHE A 347 6.89 -26.34 -2.22
N VAL A 348 6.85 -25.02 -2.05
CA VAL A 348 7.03 -24.36 -0.76
C VAL A 348 5.81 -23.50 -0.47
N THR A 349 5.33 -23.51 0.76
CA THR A 349 4.29 -22.60 1.24
C THR A 349 4.59 -22.14 2.66
N VAL A 350 3.80 -21.21 3.17
CA VAL A 350 3.93 -20.64 4.52
C VAL A 350 2.63 -20.81 5.29
N ASN A 351 2.75 -21.00 6.61
CA ASN A 351 1.65 -20.87 7.55
C ASN A 351 2.14 -20.01 8.72
N ASP A 352 1.36 -19.03 9.15
CA ASP A 352 1.71 -18.23 10.32
C ASP A 352 1.54 -19.10 11.60
N SER A 353 2.31 -18.82 12.65
CA SER A 353 2.45 -19.70 13.83
C SER A 353 1.19 -19.79 14.70
N ASP A 354 0.19 -18.96 14.47
CA ASP A 354 -1.07 -18.88 15.22
C ASP A 354 -2.31 -19.11 14.35
N ASP A 355 -2.12 -19.41 13.06
CA ASP A 355 -3.20 -19.59 12.09
C ASP A 355 -3.56 -21.07 11.90
N TRP A 356 -4.83 -21.40 12.10
CA TRP A 356 -5.41 -22.68 11.72
C TRP A 356 -5.70 -22.75 10.22
N SER A 357 -5.42 -23.90 9.59
CA SER A 357 -5.75 -24.15 8.19
C SER A 357 -6.60 -25.39 7.98
N HIS A 358 -7.51 -25.30 7.02
CA HIS A 358 -8.40 -26.37 6.64
C HIS A 358 -7.63 -27.57 6.07
N ALA A 359 -8.07 -28.80 6.37
CA ALA A 359 -7.38 -30.03 5.95
C ALA A 359 -7.19 -30.16 4.42
N GLU A 360 -8.01 -29.48 3.63
CA GLU A 360 -7.94 -29.52 2.15
C GLU A 360 -6.99 -28.47 1.54
N LYS A 361 -6.34 -27.63 2.37
CA LYS A 361 -5.56 -26.47 1.88
C LYS A 361 -4.43 -26.89 0.94
N ILE A 362 -3.59 -27.82 1.39
CA ILE A 362 -2.42 -28.24 0.63
C ILE A 362 -2.84 -29.01 -0.63
N GLU A 363 -3.80 -29.93 -0.53
CA GLU A 363 -4.30 -30.70 -1.67
C GLU A 363 -4.78 -29.78 -2.81
N ILE A 364 -5.65 -28.81 -2.50
CA ILE A 364 -6.23 -27.91 -3.51
C ILE A 364 -5.13 -27.10 -4.20
N GLN A 365 -4.17 -26.56 -3.45
CA GLN A 365 -3.10 -25.76 -4.02
C GLN A 365 -2.13 -26.58 -4.86
N VAL A 366 -1.76 -27.79 -4.40
CA VAL A 366 -0.86 -28.70 -5.11
C VAL A 366 -1.47 -29.17 -6.43
N LYS A 367 -2.73 -29.66 -6.40
CA LYS A 367 -3.43 -30.13 -7.61
C LYS A 367 -3.46 -29.04 -8.69
N HIS A 368 -3.77 -27.81 -8.31
CA HIS A 368 -3.75 -26.69 -9.24
C HIS A 368 -2.37 -26.49 -9.89
N LEU A 369 -1.26 -26.55 -9.15
CA LEU A 369 0.08 -26.36 -9.73
C LEU A 369 0.48 -27.54 -10.63
N ILE A 370 0.12 -28.77 -10.27
CA ILE A 370 0.37 -29.96 -11.10
C ILE A 370 -0.37 -29.85 -12.44
N GLU A 371 -1.65 -29.47 -12.41
CA GLU A 371 -2.48 -29.29 -13.61
C GLU A 371 -2.03 -28.13 -14.50
N HIS A 372 -1.30 -27.16 -13.94
CA HIS A 372 -0.87 -25.95 -14.64
C HIS A 372 0.64 -25.71 -14.52
N PRO A 373 1.49 -26.46 -15.26
CA PRO A 373 2.95 -26.36 -15.18
C PRO A 373 3.54 -24.97 -15.45
N SER A 374 2.83 -24.12 -16.22
CA SER A 374 3.24 -22.74 -16.52
C SER A 374 2.99 -21.76 -15.38
N ILE A 375 2.23 -22.15 -14.36
CA ILE A 375 1.99 -21.35 -13.16
C ILE A 375 3.12 -21.61 -12.16
N ILE A 376 3.74 -20.54 -11.70
CA ILE A 376 4.86 -20.55 -10.75
C ILE A 376 4.34 -20.59 -9.31
N ALA A 377 3.23 -19.89 -9.04
CA ALA A 377 2.69 -19.79 -7.70
C ALA A 377 1.15 -19.68 -7.67
N ASN A 378 0.55 -20.04 -6.53
CA ASN A 378 -0.84 -19.73 -6.25
C ASN A 378 -1.05 -19.31 -4.79
N THR A 379 -2.21 -18.73 -4.51
CA THR A 379 -2.65 -18.44 -3.14
C THR A 379 -4.06 -18.99 -2.93
N SER A 380 -4.40 -19.36 -1.69
CA SER A 380 -5.77 -19.65 -1.28
C SER A 380 -6.50 -18.40 -0.74
N GLN A 381 -7.75 -18.55 -0.29
CA GLN A 381 -8.46 -17.53 0.49
C GLN A 381 -8.44 -17.85 1.99
N LEU A 382 -8.58 -16.82 2.82
CA LEU A 382 -8.74 -16.91 4.27
C LEU A 382 -10.00 -16.18 4.74
N ALA A 383 -10.43 -16.50 5.96
CA ALA A 383 -11.25 -15.63 6.78
C ALA A 383 -10.51 -15.35 8.11
N ARG A 384 -10.66 -14.16 8.69
CA ARG A 384 -10.12 -13.85 10.02
C ARG A 384 -11.15 -14.10 11.08
N MET A 385 -10.74 -14.64 12.22
CA MET A 385 -11.61 -14.83 13.37
C MET A 385 -10.89 -14.59 14.69
N THR A 386 -11.63 -14.08 15.66
CA THR A 386 -11.21 -13.99 17.06
C THR A 386 -11.26 -15.37 17.73
N GLU A 387 -10.77 -15.41 18.97
CA GLU A 387 -10.73 -16.61 19.82
C GLU A 387 -12.11 -17.24 20.07
N ASP A 388 -13.17 -16.43 20.07
CA ASP A 388 -14.57 -16.83 20.19
C ASP A 388 -15.25 -17.12 18.84
N LEU A 389 -14.47 -17.36 17.77
CA LEU A 389 -14.96 -17.67 16.42
C LEU A 389 -15.75 -16.54 15.73
N THR A 390 -15.59 -15.30 16.17
CA THR A 390 -16.25 -14.14 15.53
C THR A 390 -15.43 -13.68 14.32
N PHE A 391 -16.05 -13.66 13.14
CA PHE A 391 -15.42 -13.23 11.89
C PHE A 391 -15.05 -11.75 11.93
N TYR A 392 -13.80 -11.44 11.56
CA TYR A 392 -13.25 -10.10 11.53
C TYR A 392 -13.04 -9.60 10.09
N ARG A 393 -13.57 -8.41 9.81
CA ARG A 393 -13.46 -7.75 8.50
C ARG A 393 -12.18 -6.92 8.40
N ARG A 394 -11.39 -7.14 7.34
CA ARG A 394 -10.11 -6.42 7.10
C ARG A 394 -10.28 -5.10 6.34
N GLY A 395 -11.21 -4.26 6.78
CA GLY A 395 -11.45 -2.92 6.22
C GLY A 395 -12.23 -2.86 4.89
N ASN A 396 -12.22 -3.92 4.08
CA ASN A 396 -13.11 -4.05 2.91
C ASN A 396 -14.56 -4.16 3.39
N PRO A 397 -15.52 -3.39 2.85
CA PRO A 397 -16.91 -3.44 3.33
C PRO A 397 -17.61 -4.75 2.94
N GLY A 398 -18.22 -5.40 3.93
CA GLY A 398 -19.05 -6.59 3.74
C GLY A 398 -18.37 -7.80 3.13
N GLU A 399 -17.07 -7.99 3.34
CA GLU A 399 -16.31 -9.16 2.86
C GLU A 399 -15.55 -9.78 4.03
N TYR A 400 -15.81 -11.06 4.31
CA TYR A 400 -15.12 -11.83 5.36
C TYR A 400 -14.11 -12.82 4.77
N VAL A 401 -14.39 -13.34 3.57
CA VAL A 401 -13.48 -14.23 2.83
C VAL A 401 -12.69 -13.44 1.80
N PHE A 402 -11.36 -13.46 1.88
CA PHE A 402 -10.49 -12.71 0.96
C PHE A 402 -9.17 -13.45 0.70
N THR A 403 -8.43 -13.01 -0.32
CA THR A 403 -7.15 -13.63 -0.71
C THR A 403 -6.16 -13.69 0.45
N ASN A 404 -5.57 -14.86 0.65
CA ASN A 404 -4.55 -15.11 1.64
C ASN A 404 -3.14 -14.95 1.04
N MET A 405 -2.51 -13.81 1.29
CA MET A 405 -1.14 -13.57 0.82
C MET A 405 -0.11 -14.44 1.57
N SER A 406 -0.39 -14.87 2.80
CA SER A 406 0.51 -15.75 3.56
C SER A 406 0.38 -17.23 3.18
N SER A 407 -0.59 -17.62 2.35
CA SER A 407 -0.69 -18.98 1.79
C SER A 407 -0.04 -19.16 0.43
N LEU A 408 0.85 -18.25 0.02
CA LEU A 408 1.57 -18.36 -1.25
C LEU A 408 2.28 -19.71 -1.33
N MET A 409 1.80 -20.59 -2.21
CA MET A 409 2.46 -21.82 -2.59
C MET A 409 3.17 -21.61 -3.92
N PHE A 410 4.44 -21.98 -4.02
CA PHE A 410 5.23 -21.76 -5.23
C PHE A 410 6.17 -22.92 -5.55
N ARG A 411 6.55 -23.03 -6.82
CA ARG A 411 7.60 -23.93 -7.31
C ARG A 411 8.96 -23.47 -6.80
N LYS A 412 9.63 -24.31 -6.03
CA LYS A 412 10.88 -23.95 -5.35
C LYS A 412 12.00 -23.62 -6.34
N GLU A 413 12.24 -24.49 -7.31
CA GLU A 413 13.40 -24.42 -8.22
C GLU A 413 13.42 -23.13 -9.06
N PRO A 414 12.37 -22.76 -9.84
CA PRO A 414 12.38 -21.51 -10.60
C PRO A 414 12.58 -20.27 -9.71
N ILE A 415 11.96 -20.26 -8.53
CA ILE A 415 12.08 -19.16 -7.57
C ILE A 415 13.50 -19.06 -7.04
N GLN A 416 14.10 -20.18 -6.64
CA GLN A 416 15.46 -20.22 -6.13
C GLN A 416 16.48 -19.79 -7.18
N GLU A 417 16.26 -20.08 -8.46
CA GLU A 417 17.14 -19.69 -9.56
C GLU A 417 17.04 -18.21 -9.94
N GLN A 418 15.83 -17.65 -10.02
CA GLN A 418 15.63 -16.31 -10.61
C GLN A 418 15.33 -15.20 -9.59
N LEU A 419 14.84 -15.55 -8.40
CA LEU A 419 14.46 -14.59 -7.36
C LEU A 419 15.25 -14.75 -6.06
N GLY A 420 15.65 -15.97 -5.71
CA GLY A 420 16.26 -16.26 -4.42
C GLY A 420 15.29 -16.02 -3.26
N ALA A 421 15.77 -15.37 -2.21
CA ALA A 421 15.10 -15.23 -0.92
C ALA A 421 14.07 -14.08 -0.88
N TRP A 422 13.13 -14.10 0.08
CA TRP A 422 12.31 -12.93 0.43
C TRP A 422 13.21 -11.75 0.85
N ASP A 423 12.77 -10.50 0.64
CA ASP A 423 13.44 -9.36 1.26
C ASP A 423 13.48 -9.53 2.79
N SER A 424 14.67 -9.38 3.35
CA SER A 424 14.94 -9.55 4.78
C SER A 424 14.53 -8.27 5.52
N VAL A 425 13.23 -8.17 5.81
CA VAL A 425 12.58 -7.10 6.59
C VAL A 425 11.71 -7.68 7.70
N ARG A 426 11.28 -6.86 8.66
CA ARG A 426 10.47 -7.33 9.81
C ARG A 426 8.99 -7.57 9.49
N PHE A 427 8.43 -6.98 8.43
CA PHE A 427 7.04 -7.24 8.00
C PHE A 427 6.81 -6.86 6.53
N ALA A 428 5.67 -7.28 5.94
CA ALA A 428 5.16 -6.86 4.62
C ALA A 428 5.91 -7.33 3.34
N ALA A 429 7.00 -8.09 3.45
CA ALA A 429 7.71 -8.65 2.29
C ALA A 429 6.89 -9.65 1.44
N ASP A 430 5.75 -10.16 1.90
CA ASP A 430 4.84 -10.98 1.07
C ASP A 430 4.40 -10.24 -0.20
N SER A 431 4.03 -8.96 -0.01
CA SER A 431 3.58 -8.13 -1.11
C SER A 431 4.71 -7.85 -2.11
N GLU A 432 5.92 -7.62 -1.60
CA GLU A 432 7.11 -7.41 -2.41
C GLU A 432 7.43 -8.67 -3.22
N PHE A 433 7.48 -9.83 -2.56
CA PHE A 433 7.83 -11.11 -3.17
C PHE A 433 6.87 -11.48 -4.30
N ILE A 434 5.56 -11.32 -4.09
CA ILE A 434 4.55 -11.55 -5.13
C ILE A 434 4.72 -10.58 -6.31
N GLN A 435 5.00 -9.30 -6.05
CA GLN A 435 5.29 -8.34 -7.14
C GLN A 435 6.56 -8.73 -7.90
N ARG A 436 7.55 -9.29 -7.22
CA ARG A 436 8.80 -9.75 -7.83
C ARG A 436 8.58 -10.98 -8.71
N ILE A 437 7.79 -11.95 -8.25
CA ILE A 437 7.31 -13.10 -9.07
C ILE A 437 6.61 -12.61 -10.33
N ILE A 438 5.66 -11.69 -10.20
CA ILE A 438 4.93 -11.11 -11.34
C ILE A 438 5.88 -10.42 -12.33
N LYS A 439 6.90 -9.73 -11.82
CA LYS A 439 7.84 -8.97 -12.64
C LYS A 439 8.79 -9.88 -13.43
N VAL A 440 9.24 -10.99 -12.83
CA VAL A 440 10.19 -11.93 -13.46
C VAL A 440 9.48 -12.96 -14.35
N PHE A 441 8.41 -13.58 -13.86
CA PHE A 441 7.72 -14.67 -14.57
C PHE A 441 6.47 -14.22 -15.35
N GLY A 442 6.07 -12.95 -15.20
CA GLY A 442 4.89 -12.39 -15.84
C GLY A 442 3.63 -12.46 -14.98
N LYS A 443 2.67 -11.59 -15.27
CA LYS A 443 1.45 -11.42 -14.46
C LYS A 443 0.58 -12.67 -14.34
N ASN A 444 0.65 -13.56 -15.33
CA ASN A 444 -0.15 -14.79 -15.35
C ASN A 444 0.56 -15.97 -14.68
N SER A 445 1.76 -15.79 -14.12
CA SER A 445 2.49 -16.85 -13.43
C SER A 445 2.00 -17.11 -12.00
N ILE A 446 1.14 -16.24 -11.48
CA ILE A 446 0.52 -16.38 -10.17
C ILE A 446 -1.00 -16.37 -10.27
N VAL A 447 -1.65 -17.27 -9.53
CA VAL A 447 -3.12 -17.38 -9.50
C VAL A 447 -3.64 -17.25 -8.08
N ASN A 448 -4.58 -16.34 -7.85
CA ASN A 448 -5.33 -16.29 -6.60
C ASN A 448 -6.55 -17.22 -6.74
N LEU A 449 -6.51 -18.37 -6.08
CA LEU A 449 -7.57 -19.37 -6.15
C LEU A 449 -8.82 -18.90 -5.39
N SER A 450 -10.00 -19.16 -5.95
CA SER A 450 -11.29 -18.87 -5.31
C SER A 450 -11.78 -20.09 -4.51
N THR A 451 -11.08 -20.40 -3.42
CA THR A 451 -11.23 -21.66 -2.68
C THR A 451 -12.24 -21.64 -1.54
N GLY A 452 -12.73 -20.46 -1.14
CA GLY A 452 -13.26 -20.30 0.21
C GLY A 452 -12.15 -20.27 1.28
N PRO A 453 -12.50 -20.09 2.56
CA PRO A 453 -11.52 -19.84 3.62
C PRO A 453 -10.78 -21.12 4.02
N LEU A 454 -9.72 -21.46 3.28
CA LEU A 454 -8.80 -22.57 3.59
C LEU A 454 -7.84 -22.25 4.74
N SER A 455 -7.80 -21.00 5.17
CA SER A 455 -7.17 -20.58 6.43
C SER A 455 -8.15 -19.76 7.25
N LEU A 456 -8.25 -20.07 8.54
CA LEU A 456 -9.02 -19.32 9.51
C LEU A 456 -8.03 -18.57 10.39
N ALA A 457 -7.57 -17.41 9.91
CA ALA A 457 -6.47 -16.69 10.54
C ALA A 457 -6.88 -16.07 11.86
N ARG A 458 -6.04 -16.23 12.90
CA ARG A 458 -6.36 -15.72 14.24
C ARG A 458 -6.28 -14.20 14.26
N GLN A 459 -7.25 -13.57 14.91
CA GLN A 459 -7.30 -12.14 15.18
C GLN A 459 -7.14 -11.91 16.68
N SER A 460 -5.93 -11.52 17.08
CA SER A 460 -5.62 -11.12 18.45
C SER A 460 -5.26 -9.63 18.53
N ALA A 461 -5.30 -9.06 19.74
CA ALA A 461 -4.82 -7.69 19.99
C ALA A 461 -3.30 -7.54 19.75
N SER A 462 -2.54 -8.64 19.86
CA SER A 462 -1.09 -8.71 19.63
C SER A 462 -0.70 -8.86 18.16
N SER A 463 -1.66 -9.01 17.24
CA SER A 463 -1.35 -9.17 15.81
C SER A 463 -0.55 -7.98 15.27
N LEU A 464 0.58 -8.25 14.62
CA LEU A 464 1.41 -7.25 13.91
C LEU A 464 0.61 -6.45 12.86
N THR A 465 -0.52 -6.99 12.40
CA THR A 465 -1.42 -6.31 11.45
C THR A 465 -2.44 -5.39 12.10
N GLY A 466 -2.66 -5.49 13.41
CA GLY A 466 -3.64 -4.71 14.17
C GLY A 466 -3.14 -3.35 14.67
N SER A 467 -1.83 -3.10 14.68
CA SER A 467 -1.31 -1.78 15.06
C SER A 467 -1.49 -0.77 13.93
N SER A 468 -2.23 0.29 14.24
CA SER A 468 -2.55 1.40 13.33
C SER A 468 -1.30 2.10 12.75
N VAL A 469 -0.14 1.93 13.39
CA VAL A 469 1.16 2.46 12.95
C VAL A 469 1.71 1.68 11.75
N PHE A 470 1.41 0.39 11.65
CA PHE A 470 1.91 -0.47 10.56
C PHE A 470 1.07 -0.40 9.27
N GLY A 471 0.09 0.51 9.22
CA GLY A 471 -0.43 1.07 7.97
C GLY A 471 -1.33 0.16 7.14
N TYR A 472 -2.18 -0.66 7.78
CA TYR A 472 -3.15 -1.49 7.05
C TYR A 472 -4.55 -1.52 7.70
N ASN A 473 -5.35 -0.47 7.50
CA ASN A 473 -6.80 -0.47 7.78
C ASN A 473 -7.62 -0.59 6.48
N GLY A 474 -7.20 -1.48 5.57
CA GLY A 474 -7.79 -1.61 4.23
C GLY A 474 -7.21 -0.66 3.18
N PHE A 475 -6.20 0.14 3.53
CA PHE A 475 -5.49 1.04 2.62
C PHE A 475 -4.01 1.16 3.05
N LEU A 476 -3.14 1.42 2.07
CA LEU A 476 -1.70 1.47 2.27
C LEU A 476 -1.26 2.88 2.69
N MET A 477 -0.67 2.99 3.88
CA MET A 477 -0.16 4.25 4.46
C MET A 477 1.14 4.00 5.24
N GLY A 478 1.78 5.10 5.68
CA GLY A 478 2.96 5.05 6.55
C GLY A 478 4.07 4.14 6.02
N ILE A 479 4.62 3.32 6.91
CA ILE A 479 5.77 2.42 6.65
C ILE A 479 5.54 1.52 5.43
N ARG A 480 4.36 0.87 5.31
CA ARG A 480 4.09 -0.05 4.19
C ARG A 480 3.96 0.67 2.85
N LYS A 481 3.50 1.93 2.85
CA LYS A 481 3.44 2.74 1.63
C LYS A 481 4.85 3.07 1.16
N GLU A 482 5.70 3.56 2.04
CA GLU A 482 7.07 3.92 1.69
C GLU A 482 7.89 2.69 1.25
N TYR A 483 7.74 1.57 1.95
CA TYR A 483 8.35 0.30 1.53
C TYR A 483 7.93 -0.11 0.12
N ARG A 484 6.62 -0.07 -0.17
CA ARG A 484 6.10 -0.35 -1.52
C ARG A 484 6.67 0.57 -2.57
N ASP A 485 6.67 1.87 -2.28
CA ASP A 485 7.09 2.85 -3.27
C ASP A 485 8.62 2.73 -3.52
N SER A 486 9.41 2.38 -2.50
CA SER A 486 10.84 2.08 -2.62
C SER A 486 11.13 0.84 -3.48
N TYR A 487 10.56 -0.33 -3.13
CA TYR A 487 10.81 -1.54 -3.92
C TYR A 487 10.24 -1.45 -5.34
N ARG A 488 9.12 -0.73 -5.55
CA ARG A 488 8.55 -0.55 -6.90
C ARG A 488 9.48 0.27 -7.78
N TYR A 489 10.09 1.32 -7.23
CA TYR A 489 11.10 2.07 -7.97
C TYR A 489 12.29 1.17 -8.31
N TYR A 490 12.82 0.41 -7.34
CA TYR A 490 13.91 -0.53 -7.61
C TYR A 490 13.55 -1.57 -8.68
N HIS A 491 12.40 -2.24 -8.57
CA HIS A 491 11.95 -3.26 -9.53
C HIS A 491 11.79 -2.75 -10.97
N GLN A 492 11.61 -1.43 -11.15
CA GLN A 492 11.50 -0.81 -12.47
C GLN A 492 12.86 -0.54 -13.11
N HIS A 493 13.92 -0.39 -12.33
CA HIS A 493 15.23 0.09 -12.81
C HIS A 493 16.35 -0.95 -12.62
N ALA A 494 16.17 -1.95 -11.76
CA ALA A 494 17.15 -2.98 -11.50
C ALA A 494 17.34 -3.92 -12.70
N SER A 495 18.58 -4.32 -12.96
CA SER A 495 18.93 -5.34 -13.96
C SER A 495 18.61 -6.76 -13.49
N SER A 496 18.62 -6.99 -12.17
CA SER A 496 18.30 -8.26 -11.54
C SER A 496 17.44 -8.06 -10.30
N LEU A 497 16.51 -8.99 -10.10
CA LEU A 497 15.64 -9.07 -8.92
C LEU A 497 15.95 -10.29 -8.05
N TYR A 498 17.15 -10.86 -8.20
CA TYR A 498 17.64 -11.94 -7.36
C TYR A 498 18.13 -11.39 -6.01
N TYR A 499 17.66 -11.95 -4.89
CA TYR A 499 18.14 -11.60 -3.54
C TYR A 499 18.83 -12.79 -2.87
N ASP A 500 20.09 -12.56 -2.44
CA ASP A 500 20.87 -13.51 -1.66
C ASP A 500 20.31 -13.70 -0.24
N PHE A 501 20.55 -14.88 0.34
CA PHE A 501 20.41 -15.10 1.77
C PHE A 501 21.64 -15.84 2.35
N PRO A 502 22.30 -15.32 3.40
CA PRO A 502 22.04 -14.02 4.04
C PRO A 502 22.28 -12.84 3.08
N MET A 503 21.47 -11.80 3.21
CA MET A 503 21.54 -10.62 2.34
C MET A 503 22.87 -9.89 2.57
N LYS A 504 23.75 -9.90 1.56
CA LYS A 504 25.08 -9.26 1.63
C LYS A 504 25.01 -7.74 1.43
N LYS A 505 24.18 -7.30 0.49
CA LYS A 505 23.95 -5.89 0.16
C LYS A 505 22.46 -5.67 -0.03
N ARG A 506 21.92 -4.62 0.61
CA ARG A 506 20.51 -4.27 0.47
C ARG A 506 20.25 -3.62 -0.90
N PRO A 507 19.25 -4.08 -1.67
CA PRO A 507 18.99 -3.58 -3.03
C PRO A 507 18.41 -2.15 -3.06
N TYR A 508 17.63 -1.77 -2.06
CA TYR A 508 16.97 -0.45 -1.96
C TYR A 508 16.75 -0.05 -0.51
N PRO A 509 16.65 1.26 -0.20
CA PRO A 509 16.40 1.72 1.15
C PRO A 509 15.03 1.27 1.66
N VAL A 510 14.98 0.87 2.93
CA VAL A 510 13.73 0.58 3.64
C VAL A 510 13.58 1.51 4.86
N PRO A 511 12.35 1.93 5.20
CA PRO A 511 12.11 2.67 6.43
C PRO A 511 12.68 1.94 7.65
N GLU A 512 13.19 2.69 8.63
CA GLU A 512 13.82 2.12 9.83
C GLU A 512 12.95 1.07 10.54
N PRO A 513 11.62 1.27 10.72
CA PRO A 513 10.81 0.28 11.41
C PRO A 513 10.73 -1.11 10.75
N LEU A 514 11.12 -1.21 9.47
CA LEU A 514 11.20 -2.47 8.72
C LEU A 514 12.59 -3.13 8.78
N ARG A 515 13.63 -2.40 9.18
CA ARG A 515 15.01 -2.91 9.25
C ARG A 515 15.12 -3.99 10.32
N LEU A 516 16.05 -4.93 10.09
CA LEU A 516 16.35 -5.98 11.05
C LEU A 516 16.92 -5.38 12.34
N GLU A 517 17.87 -4.47 12.17
CA GLU A 517 18.52 -3.70 13.23
C GLU A 517 17.81 -2.37 13.38
N ARG A 518 17.35 -2.09 14.60
CA ARG A 518 16.62 -0.89 14.95
C ARG A 518 17.52 0.09 15.66
N GLU A 519 17.32 1.37 15.40
CA GLU A 519 18.03 2.43 16.09
C GLU A 519 17.38 2.76 17.43
N SER A 520 18.17 3.36 18.33
CA SER A 520 17.64 3.96 19.56
C SER A 520 16.65 5.08 19.21
N ARG A 521 15.61 5.22 20.04
CA ARG A 521 14.61 6.28 19.91
C ARG A 521 14.82 7.35 21.00
N PRO A 522 14.62 8.65 20.71
CA PRO A 522 14.34 9.22 19.39
C PRO A 522 15.54 9.13 18.45
N ARG A 523 15.28 8.99 17.15
CA ARG A 523 16.34 8.96 16.12
C ARG A 523 16.85 10.38 15.87
N GLN A 524 18.17 10.54 15.81
CA GLN A 524 18.84 11.83 15.70
C GLN A 524 19.19 12.17 14.24
N PHE A 525 18.92 13.39 13.80
CA PHE A 525 19.23 13.89 12.45
C PHE A 525 19.78 15.31 12.52
N ASP A 526 20.76 15.66 11.70
CA ASP A 526 21.25 17.04 11.64
C ASP A 526 20.22 17.95 10.99
N VAL A 527 19.66 17.48 9.86
CA VAL A 527 18.67 18.23 9.08
C VAL A 527 17.49 17.35 8.72
N VAL A 528 16.28 17.88 8.87
CA VAL A 528 15.06 17.26 8.34
C VAL A 528 14.41 18.20 7.36
N ILE A 529 14.09 17.71 6.16
CA ILE A 529 13.37 18.45 5.12
C ILE A 529 11.93 17.91 5.06
N ALA A 530 10.96 18.77 5.33
CA ALA A 530 9.54 18.49 5.21
C ALA A 530 8.95 19.25 4.01
N ALA A 531 8.49 18.52 3.00
CA ALA A 531 8.02 19.09 1.74
C ALA A 531 7.03 18.16 1.01
N ASP A 532 6.35 18.69 -0.01
CA ASP A 532 5.69 17.83 -0.99
C ASP A 532 6.70 17.43 -2.07
N PHE A 533 7.40 16.30 -1.89
CA PHE A 533 8.44 15.82 -2.82
C PHE A 533 7.91 15.36 -4.18
N ARG A 534 6.59 15.39 -4.37
CA ARG A 534 5.99 15.14 -5.67
C ARG A 534 6.04 16.38 -6.55
N SER A 535 6.29 17.56 -5.98
CA SER A 535 6.34 18.87 -6.66
C SER A 535 7.31 18.91 -7.85
N THR A 536 7.36 20.01 -8.58
CA THR A 536 8.22 20.17 -9.76
C THR A 536 8.80 21.58 -9.82
N GLY A 537 9.82 21.77 -10.65
CA GLY A 537 10.47 23.07 -10.86
C GLY A 537 11.37 23.47 -9.69
N GLN A 538 11.49 24.79 -9.49
CA GLN A 538 12.47 25.41 -8.60
C GLN A 538 12.47 24.88 -7.15
N LEU A 539 11.30 24.48 -6.62
CA LEU A 539 11.21 23.91 -5.28
C LEU A 539 12.00 22.60 -5.16
N ILE A 540 11.80 21.67 -6.12
CA ILE A 540 12.47 20.37 -6.08
C ILE A 540 13.94 20.49 -6.46
N GLU A 541 14.28 21.35 -7.41
CA GLU A 541 15.68 21.62 -7.77
C GLU A 541 16.46 22.11 -6.55
N SER A 542 15.90 23.08 -5.81
CA SER A 542 16.49 23.57 -4.57
C SER A 542 16.60 22.50 -3.48
N ILE A 543 15.63 21.60 -3.34
CA ILE A 543 15.72 20.51 -2.35
C ILE A 543 16.83 19.51 -2.72
N ILE A 544 17.00 19.21 -4.01
CA ILE A 544 18.05 18.29 -4.48
C ILE A 544 19.44 18.90 -4.19
N GLU A 545 19.63 20.18 -4.50
CA GLU A 545 20.87 20.91 -4.18
C GLU A 545 21.15 20.91 -2.66
N GLU A 546 20.12 21.12 -1.84
CA GLU A 546 20.24 21.09 -0.37
C GLU A 546 20.65 19.71 0.14
N ILE A 547 20.07 18.64 -0.39
CA ILE A 547 20.45 17.26 -0.05
C ILE A 547 21.90 17.00 -0.47
N GLN A 548 22.33 17.44 -1.65
CA GLN A 548 23.71 17.26 -2.10
C GLN A 548 24.71 17.94 -1.15
N VAL A 549 24.43 19.16 -0.71
CA VAL A 549 25.25 19.85 0.30
C VAL A 549 25.30 19.07 1.61
N HIS A 550 24.20 18.45 2.04
CA HIS A 550 24.21 17.60 3.24
C HIS A 550 25.13 16.41 3.08
N GLN A 551 25.07 15.74 1.93
CA GLN A 551 25.90 14.57 1.63
C GLN A 551 27.39 14.93 1.58
N GLU A 552 27.74 16.05 0.93
CA GLU A 552 29.12 16.56 0.87
C GLU A 552 29.67 16.87 2.26
N ARG A 553 28.82 17.29 3.20
CA ARG A 553 29.16 17.57 4.60
C ARG A 553 29.07 16.33 5.51
N GLY A 554 28.64 15.19 5.01
CA GLY A 554 28.41 13.98 5.81
C GLY A 554 27.30 14.12 6.86
N LEU A 555 26.34 15.03 6.62
CA LEU A 555 25.21 15.23 7.53
C LEU A 555 24.16 14.15 7.35
N ARG A 556 23.48 13.83 8.45
CA ARG A 556 22.36 12.92 8.47
C ARG A 556 21.06 13.66 8.20
N THR A 557 20.44 13.34 7.07
CA THR A 557 19.27 14.03 6.53
C THR A 557 18.01 13.16 6.54
N GLY A 558 16.96 13.68 7.14
CA GLY A 558 15.63 13.09 7.14
C GLY A 558 14.69 13.76 6.13
N LEU A 559 13.89 12.99 5.40
CA LEU A 559 12.89 13.49 4.46
C LEU A 559 11.48 13.15 4.94
N ILE A 560 10.61 14.15 5.09
CA ILE A 560 9.21 14.00 5.48
C ILE A 560 8.30 14.43 4.33
N GLN A 561 7.53 13.50 3.78
CA GLN A 561 6.52 13.82 2.79
C GLN A 561 5.32 14.50 3.45
N MET A 562 5.25 15.83 3.32
CA MET A 562 4.07 16.63 3.66
C MET A 562 3.33 17.00 2.39
N ASN A 563 2.10 16.52 2.24
CA ASN A 563 1.33 16.67 1.02
C ASN A 563 0.67 18.05 0.93
N GLU A 564 0.62 18.63 -0.28
CA GLU A 564 -0.29 19.72 -0.59
C GLU A 564 -1.69 19.18 -0.95
N TYR A 565 -2.74 19.78 -0.36
CA TYR A 565 -4.13 19.31 -0.50
C TYR A 565 -4.71 19.55 -1.91
N ASN A 566 -4.50 20.74 -2.48
CA ASN A 566 -5.09 21.13 -3.77
C ASN A 566 -4.23 20.72 -4.98
N ARG A 567 -3.24 19.84 -4.78
CA ARG A 567 -2.25 19.51 -5.78
C ARG A 567 -2.83 18.70 -6.94
N THR A 568 -2.43 19.07 -8.15
CA THR A 568 -2.66 18.28 -9.37
C THR A 568 -1.31 17.81 -9.91
N GLY A 569 -1.22 16.57 -10.39
CA GLY A 569 0.02 16.03 -10.94
C GLY A 569 0.31 14.57 -10.55
N PRO A 570 1.57 14.13 -10.69
CA PRO A 570 2.01 12.79 -10.33
C PRO A 570 1.73 12.46 -8.85
N LYS A 571 1.40 11.19 -8.59
CA LYS A 571 1.15 10.68 -7.23
C LYS A 571 2.42 10.25 -6.51
N ASP A 572 3.43 9.84 -7.27
CA ASP A 572 4.72 9.39 -6.76
C ASP A 572 5.65 10.60 -6.55
N ILE A 573 6.62 10.46 -5.63
CA ILE A 573 7.65 11.48 -5.42
C ILE A 573 8.55 11.59 -6.65
N HIS A 574 9.23 12.72 -6.79
CA HIS A 574 10.13 12.95 -7.92
C HIS A 574 11.28 11.93 -7.93
N ASN A 575 11.59 11.34 -9.10
CA ASN A 575 12.61 10.28 -9.24
C ASN A 575 13.98 10.70 -8.68
N LYS A 576 14.44 11.93 -8.98
CA LYS A 576 15.70 12.44 -8.42
C LYS A 576 15.73 12.50 -6.89
N ILE A 577 14.59 12.77 -6.23
CA ILE A 577 14.51 12.71 -4.76
C ILE A 577 14.63 11.25 -4.31
N ARG A 578 13.96 10.31 -5.00
CA ARG A 578 14.06 8.88 -4.72
C ARG A 578 15.50 8.36 -4.86
N GLU A 579 16.23 8.82 -5.87
CA GLU A 579 17.64 8.48 -6.13
C GLU A 579 18.59 8.99 -5.02
N CYS A 580 18.25 10.09 -4.36
CA CYS A 580 19.05 10.62 -3.25
C CYS A 580 18.89 9.79 -1.97
N ILE A 581 17.81 9.02 -1.81
CA ILE A 581 17.55 8.24 -0.59
C ILE A 581 18.38 6.96 -0.66
N ASN A 582 19.42 6.86 0.14
CA ASN A 582 20.26 5.67 0.26
C ASN A 582 19.93 4.83 1.50
N GLY A 583 19.22 5.40 2.48
CA GLY A 583 18.85 4.73 3.71
C GLY A 583 19.88 4.88 4.83
N ASP A 584 21.03 5.51 4.58
CA ASP A 584 22.10 5.71 5.55
C ASP A 584 22.13 7.18 5.98
N ASP A 585 22.82 8.04 5.23
CA ASP A 585 22.87 9.49 5.45
C ASP A 585 21.56 10.18 5.03
N VAL A 586 20.91 9.74 3.95
CA VAL A 586 19.62 10.32 3.51
C VAL A 586 18.51 9.29 3.68
N GLN A 587 17.55 9.59 4.56
CA GLN A 587 16.52 8.66 4.96
C GLN A 587 15.12 9.23 4.83
N PHE A 588 14.17 8.40 4.40
CA PHE A 588 12.76 8.76 4.38
C PHE A 588 12.11 8.44 5.73
N LEU A 589 11.55 9.45 6.37
CA LEU A 589 10.96 9.37 7.71
C LEU A 589 9.45 9.18 7.60
N VAL A 590 8.90 8.20 8.30
CA VAL A 590 7.52 7.75 8.15
C VAL A 590 6.70 7.89 9.43
N TYR A 591 5.38 7.89 9.27
CA TYR A 591 4.42 7.94 10.38
C TYR A 591 4.71 6.88 11.45
N GLY A 592 4.71 7.30 12.72
CA GLY A 592 4.97 6.45 13.89
C GLY A 592 6.42 6.43 14.37
N GLU A 593 7.32 7.14 13.69
CA GLU A 593 8.68 7.37 14.17
C GLU A 593 8.77 8.56 15.13
N GLU A 594 9.75 8.51 16.03
CA GLU A 594 10.13 9.60 16.93
C GLU A 594 11.49 10.14 16.50
N ILE A 595 11.50 11.41 16.10
CA ILE A 595 12.63 12.07 15.46
C ILE A 595 13.02 13.29 16.29
N HIS A 596 14.31 13.45 16.51
CA HIS A 596 14.91 14.71 16.95
C HIS A 596 15.83 15.19 15.84
N CYS A 597 15.72 16.47 15.47
CA CYS A 597 16.69 17.10 14.60
C CYS A 597 17.16 18.47 15.07
N THR A 598 18.36 18.86 14.65
CA THR A 598 18.87 20.21 14.89
C THR A 598 18.09 21.22 14.05
N VAL A 599 18.00 20.99 12.74
CA VAL A 599 17.30 21.89 11.80
C VAL A 599 16.13 21.19 11.12
N LEU A 600 14.92 21.73 11.27
CA LEU A 600 13.76 21.37 10.45
C LEU A 600 13.48 22.43 9.39
N LEU A 601 13.56 22.03 8.12
CA LEU A 601 13.22 22.85 6.96
C LEU A 601 11.84 22.46 6.43
N VAL A 602 10.87 23.36 6.55
CA VAL A 602 9.56 23.21 5.92
C VAL A 602 9.55 23.98 4.59
N LYS A 603 9.48 23.25 3.48
CA LYS A 603 9.61 23.81 2.13
C LYS A 603 8.22 24.02 1.53
N ASP A 604 7.85 25.30 1.44
CA ASP A 604 6.54 25.82 1.02
C ASP A 604 5.41 25.63 2.06
N PRO A 605 4.76 26.72 2.53
CA PRO A 605 3.61 26.63 3.42
C PRO A 605 2.38 25.90 2.85
N THR A 606 2.28 25.68 1.53
CA THR A 606 1.14 24.96 0.94
C THR A 606 0.96 23.55 1.53
N ALA A 607 2.04 22.90 1.94
CA ALA A 607 2.02 21.60 2.62
C ALA A 607 1.40 21.65 4.04
N LEU A 608 1.29 22.85 4.63
CA LEU A 608 0.65 23.12 5.92
C LEU A 608 -0.77 23.66 5.78
N SER A 609 -1.31 23.78 4.55
CA SER A 609 -2.63 24.38 4.32
C SER A 609 -3.78 23.59 4.96
N GLU A 610 -3.66 22.27 5.06
CA GLU A 610 -4.63 21.36 5.67
C GLU A 610 -3.93 20.35 6.59
N LYS A 611 -4.62 19.91 7.65
CA LYS A 611 -4.08 18.88 8.54
C LYS A 611 -4.05 17.52 7.85
N GLN A 612 -2.88 16.90 7.83
CA GLN A 612 -2.62 15.52 7.47
C GLN A 612 -2.18 14.68 8.69
N LYS A 613 -2.57 13.40 8.71
CA LYS A 613 -2.27 12.47 9.81
C LYS A 613 -0.90 11.80 9.69
N TYR A 614 -0.46 11.46 8.48
CA TYR A 614 0.64 10.51 8.26
C TYR A 614 2.03 11.17 8.23
N ILE A 615 2.41 11.83 9.32
CA ILE A 615 3.75 12.40 9.51
C ILE A 615 4.41 11.82 10.77
N PRO A 616 5.75 11.72 10.86
CA PRO A 616 6.43 11.32 12.09
C PRO A 616 6.25 12.36 13.20
N ASN A 617 6.53 11.95 14.44
CA ASN A 617 6.66 12.87 15.56
C ASN A 617 8.06 13.49 15.53
N VAL A 618 8.16 14.81 15.37
CA VAL A 618 9.44 15.50 15.21
C VAL A 618 9.59 16.59 16.26
N LYS A 619 10.68 16.51 17.03
CA LYS A 619 11.20 17.61 17.82
C LYS A 619 12.37 18.24 17.07
N ALA A 620 12.35 19.55 16.89
CA ALA A 620 13.38 20.27 16.18
C ALA A 620 13.92 21.42 17.04
N ASP A 621 15.25 21.55 17.12
CA ASP A 621 15.87 22.66 17.88
C ASP A 621 15.56 24.00 17.21
N THR A 622 15.63 24.03 15.87
CA THR A 622 15.23 25.18 15.07
C THR A 622 14.35 24.79 13.89
N ILE A 623 13.33 25.61 13.61
CA ILE A 623 12.42 25.42 12.47
C ILE A 623 12.52 26.61 11.52
N LYS A 624 12.77 26.34 10.24
CA LYS A 624 12.78 27.32 9.16
C LYS A 624 11.70 26.97 8.15
N VAL A 625 10.84 27.92 7.82
CA VAL A 625 9.79 27.76 6.79
C VAL A 625 10.15 28.62 5.58
N VAL A 626 10.25 28.01 4.40
CA VAL A 626 10.59 28.72 3.15
C VAL A 626 9.34 28.94 2.32
N ILE A 627 9.02 30.19 2.01
CA ILE A 627 7.83 30.58 1.25
C ILE A 627 8.20 30.72 -0.23
N TYR A 628 7.98 29.67 -1.03
CA TYR A 628 8.19 29.70 -2.48
C TYR A 628 6.98 30.27 -3.22
N THR A 629 5.78 29.87 -2.81
CA THR A 629 4.52 30.23 -3.47
C THR A 629 3.87 31.45 -2.81
N ASP A 630 3.25 32.33 -3.59
CA ASP A 630 2.45 33.43 -3.07
C ASP A 630 1.11 32.93 -2.48
N PRO A 631 0.59 33.47 -1.35
CA PRO A 631 -0.69 33.07 -0.77
C PRO A 631 -1.91 33.35 -1.66
N ILE A 632 -1.78 34.25 -2.64
CA ILE A 632 -2.82 34.57 -3.61
C ILE A 632 -2.26 34.37 -5.02
N GLN A 633 -2.80 33.39 -5.74
CA GLN A 633 -2.50 33.15 -7.15
C GLN A 633 -3.76 33.33 -7.98
N HIS A 634 -3.65 34.04 -9.11
CA HIS A 634 -4.79 34.29 -10.01
C HIS A 634 -6.06 34.80 -9.29
N ASN A 635 -5.88 35.74 -8.35
CA ASN A 635 -6.94 36.30 -7.49
C ASN A 635 -7.68 35.28 -6.61
N LYS A 636 -7.10 34.10 -6.39
CA LYS A 636 -7.62 33.10 -5.45
C LYS A 636 -6.61 32.86 -4.34
N LYS A 637 -7.11 32.86 -3.10
CA LYS A 637 -6.32 32.50 -1.94
C LYS A 637 -6.02 31.01 -1.98
N THR A 638 -4.75 30.64 -2.13
CA THR A 638 -4.28 29.25 -2.22
C THR A 638 -4.08 28.65 -0.84
N TYR A 639 -3.59 29.44 0.12
CA TYR A 639 -3.45 29.06 1.52
C TYR A 639 -3.54 30.28 2.45
N SER A 640 -3.64 30.05 3.77
CA SER A 640 -3.62 31.10 4.80
C SER A 640 -2.40 30.92 5.67
N LEU A 641 -1.63 31.99 5.88
CA LEU A 641 -0.45 31.99 6.76
C LEU A 641 -0.86 31.70 8.20
N ARG A 642 -2.01 32.24 8.66
CA ARG A 642 -2.55 31.95 9.99
C ARG A 642 -2.80 30.44 10.18
N LYS A 643 -3.46 29.81 9.22
CA LYS A 643 -3.76 28.37 9.30
C LYS A 643 -2.49 27.54 9.22
N CYS A 644 -1.58 27.89 8.32
CA CYS A 644 -0.30 27.19 8.18
C CYS A 644 0.55 27.30 9.46
N SER A 645 0.58 28.46 10.12
CA SER A 645 1.33 28.61 11.38
C SER A 645 0.70 27.86 12.55
N GLN A 646 -0.63 27.81 12.63
CA GLN A 646 -1.33 26.96 13.60
C GLN A 646 -1.02 25.48 13.39
N HIS A 647 -0.97 25.02 12.14
CA HIS A 647 -0.61 23.64 11.83
C HIS A 647 0.87 23.35 12.10
N LEU A 648 1.77 24.29 11.79
CA LEU A 648 3.19 24.16 12.14
C LEU A 648 3.39 23.94 13.64
N VAL A 649 2.73 24.77 14.48
CA VAL A 649 2.76 24.60 15.94
C VAL A 649 2.12 23.27 16.36
N SER A 650 1.00 22.89 15.75
CA SER A 650 0.35 21.61 16.05
C SER A 650 1.23 20.39 15.74
N TYR A 651 2.16 20.49 14.80
CA TYR A 651 3.02 19.38 14.38
C TYR A 651 4.38 19.36 15.07
N PHE A 652 4.95 20.54 15.33
CA PHE A 652 6.35 20.69 15.73
C PHE A 652 6.54 21.58 16.96
N ASP A 653 5.43 21.97 17.61
CA ASP A 653 5.39 22.76 18.84
C ASP A 653 6.17 24.09 18.79
N ASN A 654 6.33 24.66 17.58
CA ASN A 654 7.12 25.88 17.38
C ASN A 654 6.63 26.66 16.15
N LEU A 655 6.65 27.99 16.23
CA LEU A 655 6.23 28.90 15.16
C LEU A 655 7.23 29.01 14.00
N GLY A 656 8.48 28.60 14.23
CA GLY A 656 9.58 28.70 13.26
C GLY A 656 9.90 30.12 12.80
N ARG A 657 10.95 30.26 11.98
CA ARG A 657 11.32 31.50 11.27
C ARG A 657 10.93 31.37 9.80
N TRP A 658 10.21 32.34 9.26
CA TRP A 658 9.63 32.28 7.92
C TRP A 658 10.44 33.14 6.94
N TYR A 659 10.95 32.53 5.87
CA TYR A 659 11.81 33.15 4.87
C TYR A 659 11.06 33.26 3.54
N PRO A 660 10.73 34.47 3.07
CA PRO A 660 10.32 34.66 1.68
C PRO A 660 11.40 34.14 0.75
N TYR A 661 11.04 33.37 -0.27
CA TYR A 661 12.05 32.81 -1.17
C TYR A 661 12.85 33.91 -1.86
N SER A 662 12.17 34.95 -2.36
CA SER A 662 12.78 36.09 -3.05
C SER A 662 12.18 37.44 -2.60
N GLN A 663 12.80 38.54 -3.03
CA GLN A 663 12.26 39.88 -2.77
C GLN A 663 10.85 40.07 -3.35
N LYS A 664 10.61 39.50 -4.54
CA LYS A 664 9.29 39.48 -5.17
C LYS A 664 8.24 38.81 -4.28
N VAL A 665 8.55 37.66 -3.69
CA VAL A 665 7.63 36.96 -2.78
C VAL A 665 7.37 37.82 -1.54
N ARG A 666 8.41 38.45 -0.97
CA ARG A 666 8.27 39.35 0.18
C ARG A 666 7.31 40.51 -0.11
N ASP A 667 7.48 41.17 -1.25
CA ASP A 667 6.65 42.31 -1.62
C ASP A 667 5.20 41.88 -1.88
N ASN A 668 5.01 40.69 -2.47
CA ASN A 668 3.68 40.09 -2.63
C ASN A 668 3.02 39.78 -1.29
N LEU A 669 3.75 39.20 -0.33
CA LEU A 669 3.25 38.93 1.01
C LEU A 669 2.80 40.22 1.72
N LYS A 670 3.61 41.27 1.67
CA LYS A 670 3.26 42.59 2.24
C LYS A 670 2.06 43.23 1.57
N ARG A 671 1.88 43.05 0.27
CA ARG A 671 0.78 43.63 -0.49
C ARG A 671 -0.53 42.86 -0.34
N GLN A 672 -0.46 41.53 -0.32
CA GLN A 672 -1.62 40.64 -0.45
C GLN A 672 -2.05 39.98 0.86
N ALA A 673 -1.14 39.83 1.82
CA ALA A 673 -1.36 39.07 3.05
C ALA A 673 -0.88 39.81 4.31
N ASN A 674 -0.80 41.16 4.27
CA ASN A 674 -0.28 41.98 5.36
C ASN A 674 -0.97 41.70 6.72
N ASN A 675 -2.28 41.53 6.69
CA ASN A 675 -3.11 41.25 7.85
C ASN A 675 -2.81 39.89 8.51
N GLU A 676 -2.17 38.97 7.80
CA GLU A 676 -1.79 37.65 8.31
C GLU A 676 -0.32 37.55 8.71
N LEU A 677 0.52 38.53 8.36
CA LEU A 677 1.95 38.53 8.71
C LEU A 677 2.18 38.51 10.23
N LYS A 678 1.24 39.02 11.04
CA LYS A 678 1.29 38.96 12.50
C LYS A 678 1.26 37.54 13.09
N TYR A 679 0.85 36.53 12.31
CA TYR A 679 0.79 35.13 12.75
C TYR A 679 2.05 34.32 12.43
N VAL A 680 3.04 34.94 11.79
CA VAL A 680 4.30 34.29 11.38
C VAL A 680 5.50 35.14 11.78
N LYS A 681 6.62 34.51 12.16
CA LYS A 681 7.89 35.22 12.42
C LYS A 681 8.63 35.45 11.11
N LEU A 682 8.17 36.41 10.31
CA LEU A 682 8.78 36.74 9.02
C LEU A 682 10.18 37.33 9.22
N THR A 683 11.18 36.74 8.56
CA THR A 683 12.58 37.17 8.66
C THR A 683 12.87 38.40 7.80
N LYS A 684 13.92 39.16 8.13
CA LYS A 684 14.39 40.28 7.30
C LYS A 684 15.06 39.81 6.01
N GLU A 685 15.75 38.67 6.06
CA GLU A 685 16.43 38.08 4.91
C GLU A 685 15.46 37.29 4.02
N ASN A 686 15.71 37.28 2.70
CA ASN A 686 15.08 36.32 1.80
C ASN A 686 15.89 35.02 1.77
N TRP A 687 15.28 33.91 1.33
CA TRP A 687 16.00 32.64 1.16
C TRP A 687 17.09 32.75 0.10
N GLN A 688 16.75 33.34 -1.05
CA GLN A 688 17.72 33.74 -2.07
C GLN A 688 18.62 34.86 -1.55
N GLY A 689 19.93 34.77 -1.85
CA GLY A 689 20.91 35.84 -1.63
C GLY A 689 22.18 35.41 -0.92
N LYS A 690 22.10 34.48 0.04
CA LYS A 690 23.25 33.74 0.60
C LYS A 690 23.22 32.31 0.09
N SER A 691 24.39 31.68 -0.05
CA SER A 691 24.44 30.27 -0.42
C SER A 691 23.78 29.42 0.68
N TYR A 692 23.23 28.26 0.31
CA TYR A 692 22.64 27.35 1.29
C TYR A 692 23.68 26.87 2.31
N ASP A 693 24.90 26.60 1.82
CA ASP A 693 26.04 26.15 2.60
C ASP A 693 26.43 27.13 3.72
N GLU A 694 26.49 28.44 3.41
CA GLU A 694 26.72 29.49 4.41
C GLU A 694 25.63 29.51 5.48
N ARG A 695 24.35 29.43 5.08
CA ARG A 695 23.24 29.42 6.05
C ARG A 695 23.27 28.21 6.97
N LEU A 696 23.66 27.06 6.43
CA LEU A 696 23.74 25.84 7.18
C LEU A 696 24.84 25.92 8.26
N ASN A 697 25.95 26.61 8.00
CA ASN A 697 26.96 26.91 9.02
C ASN A 697 26.37 27.71 10.18
N ASP A 698 25.65 28.79 9.88
CA ASP A 698 25.02 29.62 10.91
C ASP A 698 24.08 28.76 11.78
N TRP A 699 23.30 27.87 11.17
CA TRP A 699 22.28 27.09 11.89
C TRP A 699 22.84 25.94 12.72
N LEU A 700 23.91 25.28 12.25
CA LEU A 700 24.51 24.16 12.97
C LEU A 700 25.48 24.62 14.07
N VAL A 701 26.02 25.85 13.98
CA VAL A 701 27.02 26.38 14.92
C VAL A 701 26.40 27.29 16.00
N GLU A 702 25.43 28.14 15.68
CA GLU A 702 24.94 29.16 16.62
C GLU A 702 23.95 28.65 17.68
N ASP A 703 23.36 27.45 17.52
CA ASP A 703 22.31 26.93 18.42
C ASP A 703 22.71 25.59 19.10
N ASN A 704 24.01 25.33 19.35
CA ASN A 704 24.45 24.16 20.14
C ASN A 704 24.43 24.47 21.65
N PRO A 705 23.49 23.91 22.46
CA PRO A 705 23.45 24.13 23.90
C PRO A 705 24.60 23.44 24.68
N PHE A 706 25.52 22.75 24.01
CA PHE A 706 26.63 22.02 24.62
C PHE A 706 28.03 22.61 24.40
N ASN A 707 28.14 23.91 24.10
CA ASN A 707 29.44 24.60 24.17
C ASN A 707 29.66 25.27 25.53
N LEU A 708 29.71 24.45 26.59
CA LEU A 708 30.31 24.82 27.87
C LEU A 708 31.82 24.60 27.79
N GLY A 709 32.60 25.67 27.93
CA GLY A 709 33.96 25.59 28.46
C GLY A 709 35.11 25.71 27.46
N LYS A 710 35.43 26.96 27.09
CA LYS A 710 36.80 27.49 27.31
C LYS A 710 36.66 28.93 27.78
N GLU A 711 36.50 29.08 29.09
CA GLU A 711 36.74 30.35 29.78
C GLU A 711 38.15 30.83 29.43
N LYS A 712 38.23 32.03 28.84
CA LYS A 712 39.40 32.87 29.03
C LYS A 712 39.28 33.40 30.45
N GLY A 713 40.21 32.97 31.30
CA GLY A 713 40.35 33.53 32.64
C GLY A 713 40.69 35.02 32.54
N ASP A 714 39.97 35.79 33.35
CA ASP A 714 40.35 37.04 34.00
C ASP A 714 39.36 37.12 35.16
N GLY A 715 39.75 36.83 36.39
CA GLY A 715 40.46 37.79 37.24
C GLY A 715 39.44 38.40 38.20
N PHE A 716 39.37 37.87 39.42
CA PHE A 716 38.73 38.51 40.57
C PHE A 716 39.20 39.97 40.70
N VAL A 717 38.30 40.90 41.06
CA VAL A 717 38.36 41.74 42.28
C VAL A 717 37.07 42.60 42.36
N GLU A 718 36.43 42.47 43.53
CA GLU A 718 35.37 43.26 44.21
C GLU A 718 33.97 43.44 43.60
#